data_AF-A0A158R5I4-F1
#
_entry.id   AF-A0A158R5I4-F1
#
_cell.length_a   1.000
_cell.length_b   1.000
_cell.length_c   1.000
_cell.angle_alpha   90.00
_cell.angle_beta   90.00
_cell.angle_gamma   90.00
#
_symmetry.space_group_name_H-M   'P 1'
#
loop_
_entity.id
_entity.type
_entity.pdbx_description
1 polymer ?
#
loop_
_entity_poly.entity_id
_entity_poly.type
_entity_poly.pdbx_seq_one_letter_code
_entity_poly.pdbx_strand_id
1 'polypeptide(L)'
;MSNLDEEEAGPSKSDKKQLFTKNVSSLIDLKGELYRKKQESRIKDEFLPKAKKNILFVTKDEGRKRAEITKKRQERIAYLEKQLREEEEAERRRKKILEEKSEAYTKLSSGQILTHEHGEQVEFLVDFDAKRRAIEHEEAVEAEIERVEAETNDNVHFVPNEEKRVYGVSHVTFSQSETKRREQMKELMDLTKKTDIERQTKKEIRAKQEKEKLERINRIRKRKGLPELVQEVSTEDEEPTYLDIPLPPSEPEEWQKKKKLGIREWDRGKVGYMKWIEARREERNEEFQPPSSFIDALNLSLQRVMPPHVNRFSVSEKSWNALKQHAHRWKDISRCGLGMTLHHFYIYTDKCGSERILALGGSGQCLEQTIFTASLTREPLSEVTQLVLSSYSLGRSLPKGPPPAEFAALCERQRTSIALGICSYRFHSLSHWLLYFDSARLFLSKGETSYQVGEGVKGCPLNAEMCPCDPNLVAFVANRNIYIDYNGKIIYHTTAGVDITNGCSSYIMQEELNRFTGLWWCPSKERVLLYEQVDETEVSEVQFSCPGQSPSAVMKYPLTGTANAKSTLRIITINGSGENFQVTDKGLAIDLHKQFPWYEYLARVGWLPNGSAIWALLLNRLQDQYALILIKMDFFSEKELELNRKVTVLLERKVSGWYDVDSLTYFFVPENGQISFIHTSSMSDNTHLSYYTLQIDEGIEQKVISTTEKVITRGDWCVFKDAGLHVDPVRNHVYFVSNKNHPTESNLCVTSYKHECEPEILTEIGLSYRVERTECEIQLNENIGFVCWESSLTVLPRCSFYRILHVAGCNLPRVIRQYVIQIPNSGLLNEGSVFTGRSFFHDFWNLIFCVKYILICLGKNCYPVIMEYNSMNSGRKHYGILLRPLNYVPGTCYPVIQVVYGGPGVQLVRNCWSGWANYLKFTSLGYVVVMVDGRGSANRGSSFESVLNKKLAKMTSLQGTFEIDDQVEGLLQISKMSGDLLDLDRVGVMGWSYGGYVSLLALAKYPGVYRAAVVGGAVTCWELYDTAYTERYLGMPSDSVYKKASVLNYVKDLPDEENRLLIVHGMIDENVHFTHTEKLIEALIAAGKPYNLQVFPSERHGVRSAEASDFHDAITLSFFQKALSNRV
;
A
#
# COMPACT_ATOMS: atom_id res chain seq x y z
N MET A 1 -11.86 -80.50 -16.70
CA MET A 1 -11.82 -81.21 -15.41
C MET A 1 -11.46 -80.16 -14.37
N SER A 2 -12.46 -79.45 -13.85
CA SER A 2 -13.25 -79.79 -12.65
C SER A 2 -12.54 -79.37 -11.35
N ASN A 3 -12.92 -78.18 -10.84
CA ASN A 3 -13.43 -77.88 -9.49
C ASN A 3 -12.65 -78.51 -8.31
N LEU A 4 -12.02 -77.76 -7.39
CA LEU A 4 -12.51 -76.89 -6.29
C LEU A 4 -11.24 -76.51 -5.48
N ASP A 5 -11.01 -75.38 -4.79
CA ASP A 5 -11.81 -74.53 -3.89
C ASP A 5 -11.21 -73.11 -3.77
N GLU A 6 -12.11 -72.11 -3.70
CA GLU A 6 -12.18 -70.88 -2.87
C GLU A 6 -10.90 -70.37 -2.14
N GLU A 7 -10.52 -69.08 -2.05
CA GLU A 7 -11.14 -67.76 -2.26
C GLU A 7 -9.99 -66.72 -2.40
N GLU A 8 -9.94 -65.91 -3.46
CA GLU A 8 -9.07 -64.72 -3.55
C GLU A 8 -9.80 -63.56 -4.24
N ALA A 9 -9.48 -62.33 -3.80
CA ALA A 9 -9.80 -61.02 -4.37
C ALA A 9 -11.08 -60.30 -3.87
N GLY A 10 -10.94 -59.53 -2.79
CA GLY A 10 -11.79 -58.36 -2.52
C GLY A 10 -10.99 -57.06 -2.72
N PRO A 11 -11.36 -56.16 -3.66
CA PRO A 11 -10.70 -54.88 -3.81
C PRO A 11 -11.28 -53.82 -2.87
N SER A 12 -10.40 -52.89 -2.49
CA SER A 12 -10.66 -51.65 -1.80
C SER A 12 -11.82 -50.84 -2.41
N LYS A 13 -12.66 -50.26 -1.55
CA LYS A 13 -13.36 -48.98 -1.75
C LYS A 13 -14.15 -48.59 -0.50
N SER A 14 -13.61 -47.69 0.30
CA SER A 14 -14.42 -46.84 1.17
C SER A 14 -14.63 -45.50 0.46
N ASP A 15 -15.58 -45.48 -0.47
CA ASP A 15 -16.04 -44.28 -1.15
C ASP A 15 -16.75 -43.37 -0.14
N LYS A 16 -16.00 -42.39 0.40
CA LYS A 16 -16.59 -41.19 1.01
C LYS A 16 -17.25 -40.39 -0.12
N LYS A 17 -18.56 -40.58 -0.31
CA LYS A 17 -19.40 -39.72 -1.16
C LYS A 17 -19.23 -38.26 -0.72
N GLN A 18 -18.49 -37.49 -1.53
CA GLN A 18 -18.48 -36.03 -1.48
C GLN A 18 -19.85 -35.53 -1.98
N LEU A 19 -20.63 -34.95 -1.07
CA LEU A 19 -21.79 -34.15 -1.40
C LEU A 19 -21.30 -32.84 -2.02
N PHE A 20 -21.51 -32.68 -3.33
CA PHE A 20 -21.40 -31.39 -4.00
C PHE A 20 -22.77 -30.70 -3.91
N THR A 21 -22.88 -29.67 -3.07
CA THR A 21 -23.97 -28.69 -3.12
C THR A 21 -23.38 -27.32 -3.45
N LYS A 22 -23.94 -26.64 -4.47
CA LYS A 22 -23.42 -25.36 -5.00
C LYS A 22 -23.87 -24.12 -4.20
N ASN A 23 -24.62 -24.27 -3.12
CA ASN A 23 -25.01 -23.15 -2.25
C ASN A 23 -24.11 -23.06 -1.01
N VAL A 24 -23.04 -22.26 -1.13
CA VAL A 24 -21.97 -22.06 -0.14
C VAL A 24 -22.51 -21.61 1.24
N SER A 25 -23.60 -20.83 1.26
CA SER A 25 -24.24 -20.34 2.49
C SER A 25 -24.75 -21.48 3.40
N SER A 26 -25.52 -22.41 2.82
CA SER A 26 -26.07 -23.55 3.57
C SER A 26 -25.00 -24.50 4.12
N LEU A 27 -23.87 -24.62 3.43
CA LEU A 27 -22.75 -25.48 3.79
C LEU A 27 -21.91 -24.88 4.92
N ILE A 28 -21.82 -23.55 4.99
CA ILE A 28 -21.15 -22.81 6.07
C ILE A 28 -21.94 -22.93 7.36
N ASP A 29 -23.26 -22.75 7.31
CA ASP A 29 -24.14 -22.88 8.48
C ASP A 29 -24.13 -24.31 9.02
N LEU A 30 -24.17 -25.31 8.14
CA LEU A 30 -24.15 -26.73 8.51
C LEU A 30 -22.77 -27.18 9.02
N LYS A 31 -21.67 -26.68 8.45
CA LYS A 31 -20.32 -26.89 8.99
C LYS A 31 -20.17 -26.22 10.35
N GLY A 32 -20.68 -25.00 10.53
CA GLY A 32 -20.66 -24.27 11.80
C GLY A 32 -21.35 -25.03 12.92
N GLU A 33 -22.52 -25.62 12.65
CA GLU A 33 -23.23 -26.43 13.64
C GLU A 33 -22.57 -27.80 13.90
N LEU A 34 -21.98 -28.44 12.89
CA LEU A 34 -21.20 -29.68 13.06
C LEU A 34 -19.94 -29.46 13.90
N TYR A 35 -19.23 -28.35 13.68
CA TYR A 35 -18.07 -27.96 14.47
C TYR A 35 -18.44 -27.68 15.93
N ARG A 36 -19.58 -27.01 16.18
CA ARG A 36 -20.09 -26.79 17.55
C ARG A 36 -20.48 -28.09 18.26
N LYS A 37 -21.15 -29.02 17.57
CA LYS A 37 -21.46 -30.34 18.13
C LYS A 37 -20.19 -31.13 18.49
N LYS A 38 -19.14 -31.04 17.67
CA LYS A 38 -17.84 -31.71 17.91
C LYS A 38 -17.05 -31.07 19.06
N GLN A 39 -17.16 -29.76 19.23
CA GLN A 39 -16.61 -29.06 20.40
C GLN A 39 -17.36 -29.42 21.67
N GLU A 40 -18.70 -29.44 21.64
CA GLU A 40 -19.51 -29.79 22.81
C GLU A 40 -19.36 -31.26 23.24
N SER A 41 -19.14 -32.18 22.30
CA SER A 41 -18.81 -33.58 22.62
C SER A 41 -17.41 -33.71 23.21
N ARG A 42 -16.41 -33.00 22.67
CA ARG A 42 -15.05 -32.97 23.22
C ARG A 42 -14.99 -32.38 24.63
N ILE A 43 -15.74 -31.30 24.90
CA ILE A 43 -15.80 -30.68 26.23
C ILE A 43 -16.46 -31.60 27.26
N LYS A 44 -17.39 -32.48 26.84
CA LYS A 44 -18.00 -33.49 27.72
C LYS A 44 -17.08 -34.67 28.02
N ASP A 45 -16.17 -35.00 27.11
CA ASP A 45 -15.27 -36.15 27.25
C ASP A 45 -13.92 -35.78 27.91
N GLU A 46 -13.49 -34.51 27.91
CA GLU A 46 -12.18 -34.08 28.45
C GLU A 46 -12.17 -33.58 29.92
N PHE A 47 -13.31 -33.50 30.63
CA PHE A 47 -13.34 -33.03 32.03
C PHE A 47 -13.98 -34.01 33.01
N LEU A 48 -13.17 -34.97 33.47
CA LEU A 48 -13.25 -35.53 34.83
C LEU A 48 -11.83 -35.86 35.30
N PRO A 49 -11.31 -35.11 36.30
CA PRO A 49 -11.42 -35.64 37.66
C PRO A 49 -11.70 -34.60 38.77
N LYS A 50 -12.55 -35.05 39.70
CA LYS A 50 -12.67 -34.73 41.14
C LYS A 50 -12.18 -33.35 41.64
N ALA A 51 -13.08 -32.37 41.66
CA ALA A 51 -13.00 -31.23 42.57
C ALA A 51 -14.32 -31.05 43.35
N LYS A 52 -14.17 -30.65 44.61
CA LYS A 52 -15.16 -30.67 45.70
C LYS A 52 -16.48 -29.94 45.38
N LYS A 53 -17.58 -30.54 45.87
CA LYS A 53 -18.96 -30.03 45.82
C LYS A 53 -19.06 -28.57 46.27
N ASN A 54 -19.34 -27.67 45.34
CA ASN A 54 -20.10 -26.45 45.62
C ASN A 54 -21.41 -26.52 44.83
N ILE A 55 -22.49 -26.77 45.56
CA ILE A 55 -23.84 -26.98 45.06
C ILE A 55 -24.40 -25.61 44.65
N LEU A 56 -24.42 -25.33 43.35
CA LEU A 56 -25.27 -24.27 42.78
C LEU A 56 -26.59 -24.92 42.36
N PHE A 57 -27.62 -24.71 43.18
CA PHE A 57 -28.99 -25.14 42.88
C PHE A 57 -29.50 -24.40 41.63
N VAL A 58 -29.50 -25.09 40.49
CA VAL A 58 -30.26 -24.66 39.31
C VAL A 58 -31.75 -24.72 39.68
N THR A 59 -32.43 -23.58 39.64
CA THR A 59 -33.85 -23.51 39.98
C THR A 59 -34.67 -24.33 38.97
N LYS A 60 -35.75 -24.99 39.43
CA LYS A 60 -36.65 -25.82 38.61
C LYS A 60 -37.15 -25.10 37.34
N ASP A 61 -37.26 -23.78 37.39
CA ASP A 61 -37.69 -22.92 36.28
C ASP A 61 -36.62 -22.75 35.19
N GLU A 62 -35.33 -22.70 35.55
CA GLU A 62 -34.25 -22.64 34.56
C GLU A 62 -34.12 -23.97 33.80
N GLY A 63 -34.38 -25.11 34.48
CA GLY A 63 -34.47 -26.41 33.84
C GLY A 63 -35.62 -26.51 32.83
N ARG A 64 -36.81 -26.00 33.17
CA ARG A 64 -37.96 -25.94 32.25
C ARG A 64 -37.70 -25.04 31.05
N LYS A 65 -37.13 -23.86 31.25
CA LYS A 65 -36.78 -22.94 30.15
C LYS A 65 -35.75 -23.55 29.20
N ARG A 66 -34.74 -24.25 29.73
CA ARG A 66 -33.75 -24.96 28.90
C ARG A 66 -34.42 -26.07 28.08
N ALA A 67 -35.30 -26.86 28.69
CA ALA A 67 -36.03 -27.93 27.99
C ALA A 67 -36.94 -27.37 26.88
N GLU A 68 -37.62 -26.25 27.11
CA GLU A 68 -38.48 -25.60 26.11
C GLU A 68 -37.67 -25.03 24.93
N ILE A 69 -36.51 -24.44 25.21
CA ILE A 69 -35.57 -23.96 24.17
C ILE A 69 -35.03 -25.14 23.36
N THR A 70 -34.69 -26.26 24.01
CA THR A 70 -34.25 -27.47 23.30
C THR A 70 -35.35 -28.05 22.41
N LYS A 71 -36.61 -28.05 22.87
CA LYS A 71 -37.75 -28.52 22.08
C LYS A 71 -38.00 -27.65 20.85
N LYS A 72 -38.05 -26.31 21.02
CA LYS A 72 -38.21 -25.37 19.88
C LYS A 72 -37.05 -25.46 18.88
N ARG A 73 -35.83 -25.74 19.37
CA ARG A 73 -34.67 -25.96 18.50
C ARG A 73 -34.80 -27.24 17.68
N GLN A 74 -35.30 -28.33 18.27
CA GLN A 74 -35.53 -29.59 17.55
C GLN A 74 -36.64 -29.47 16.49
N GLU A 75 -37.73 -28.77 16.81
CA GLU A 75 -38.82 -28.51 15.85
C GLU A 75 -38.33 -27.70 14.63
N ARG A 76 -37.46 -26.70 14.85
CA ARG A 76 -36.88 -25.90 13.76
C ARG A 76 -35.94 -26.70 12.86
N ILE A 77 -35.15 -27.62 13.44
CA ILE A 77 -34.27 -28.51 12.68
C ILE A 77 -35.11 -29.46 11.81
N ALA A 78 -36.16 -30.07 12.37
CA ALA A 78 -37.04 -30.98 11.63
C ALA A 78 -37.76 -30.29 10.45
N TYR A 79 -38.13 -29.02 10.61
CA TYR A 79 -38.72 -28.23 9.52
C TYR A 79 -37.73 -27.99 8.37
N LEU A 80 -36.49 -27.61 8.69
CA LEU A 80 -35.44 -27.37 7.69
C LEU A 80 -35.03 -28.65 6.94
N GLU A 81 -34.97 -29.79 7.66
CA GLU A 81 -34.71 -31.08 7.02
C GLU A 81 -35.82 -31.50 6.04
N LYS A 82 -37.08 -31.10 6.29
CA LYS A 82 -38.18 -31.37 5.37
C LYS A 82 -38.04 -30.58 4.07
N GLN A 83 -37.73 -29.28 4.17
CA GLN A 83 -37.52 -28.41 3.00
C GLN A 83 -36.37 -28.90 2.12
N LEU A 84 -35.26 -29.33 2.73
CA LEU A 84 -34.10 -29.86 1.99
C LEU A 84 -34.46 -31.12 1.19
N ARG A 85 -35.27 -32.03 1.76
CA ARG A 85 -35.72 -33.24 1.06
C ARG A 85 -36.60 -32.92 -0.15
N GLU A 86 -37.48 -31.92 -0.04
CA GLU A 86 -38.34 -31.47 -1.15
C GLU A 86 -37.50 -30.86 -2.29
N GLU A 87 -36.46 -30.10 -1.96
CA GLU A 87 -35.55 -29.49 -2.93
C GLU A 87 -34.66 -30.53 -3.65
N GLU A 88 -34.11 -31.50 -2.91
CA GLU A 88 -33.35 -32.62 -3.50
C GLU A 88 -34.18 -33.47 -4.47
N GLU A 89 -35.47 -33.67 -4.17
CA GLU A 89 -36.35 -34.45 -5.03
C GLU A 89 -36.68 -33.69 -6.32
N ALA A 90 -36.88 -32.36 -6.24
CA ALA A 90 -37.07 -31.51 -7.40
C ALA A 90 -35.83 -31.48 -8.32
N GLU A 91 -34.63 -31.48 -7.73
CA GLU A 91 -33.38 -31.49 -8.49
C GLU A 91 -33.14 -32.83 -9.20
N ARG A 92 -33.44 -33.96 -8.55
CA ARG A 92 -33.41 -35.28 -9.21
C ARG A 92 -34.33 -35.35 -10.42
N ARG A 93 -35.54 -34.77 -10.33
CA ARG A 93 -36.47 -34.71 -11.47
C ARG A 93 -35.91 -33.90 -12.63
N ARG A 94 -35.29 -32.74 -12.37
CA ARG A 94 -34.67 -31.90 -13.41
C ARG A 94 -33.48 -32.59 -14.07
N LYS A 95 -32.63 -33.25 -13.29
CA LYS A 95 -31.45 -33.96 -13.82
C LYS A 95 -31.86 -35.13 -14.71
N LYS A 96 -32.90 -35.87 -14.31
CA LYS A 96 -33.46 -36.97 -15.12
C LYS A 96 -33.97 -36.45 -16.48
N ILE A 97 -34.70 -35.34 -16.49
CA ILE A 97 -35.18 -34.70 -17.74
C ILE A 97 -34.00 -34.27 -18.63
N LEU A 98 -32.91 -33.76 -18.04
CA LEU A 98 -31.74 -33.32 -18.78
C LEU A 98 -30.94 -34.48 -19.37
N GLU A 99 -30.81 -35.59 -18.63
CA GLU A 99 -30.18 -36.83 -19.10
C GLU A 99 -31.00 -37.47 -20.24
N GLU A 100 -32.33 -37.55 -20.11
CA GLU A 100 -33.23 -38.04 -21.17
C GLU A 100 -33.11 -37.19 -22.46
N LYS A 101 -33.02 -35.86 -22.32
CA LYS A 101 -32.78 -34.97 -23.45
C LYS A 101 -31.39 -35.16 -24.06
N SER A 102 -30.36 -35.29 -23.24
CA SER A 102 -28.98 -35.49 -23.70
C SER A 102 -28.80 -36.82 -24.45
N GLU A 103 -29.43 -37.90 -23.99
CA GLU A 103 -29.44 -39.18 -24.70
C GLU A 103 -30.14 -39.08 -26.05
N ALA A 104 -31.27 -38.36 -26.12
CA ALA A 104 -31.97 -38.12 -27.38
C ALA A 104 -31.08 -37.33 -28.37
N TYR A 105 -30.38 -36.29 -27.90
CA TYR A 105 -29.44 -35.51 -28.72
C TYR A 105 -28.23 -36.34 -29.17
N THR A 106 -27.71 -37.22 -28.32
CA THR A 106 -26.55 -38.06 -28.67
C THR A 106 -26.92 -39.06 -29.76
N LYS A 107 -28.10 -39.70 -29.66
CA LYS A 107 -28.62 -40.63 -30.67
C LYS A 107 -28.89 -39.94 -32.02
N LEU A 108 -29.41 -38.72 -32.00
CA LEU A 108 -29.57 -37.87 -33.20
C LEU A 108 -28.23 -37.48 -33.83
N SER A 109 -27.21 -37.14 -33.02
CA SER A 109 -25.88 -36.76 -33.52
C SER A 109 -25.10 -37.93 -34.14
N SER A 110 -25.39 -39.17 -33.74
CA SER A 110 -24.78 -40.39 -34.30
C SER A 110 -25.47 -40.91 -35.58
N GLY A 111 -26.47 -40.19 -36.11
CA GLY A 111 -27.14 -40.54 -37.37
C GLY A 111 -28.07 -41.75 -37.31
N GLN A 112 -28.49 -42.19 -36.11
CA GLN A 112 -29.50 -43.24 -35.97
C GLN A 112 -30.92 -42.67 -36.17
N ILE A 113 -31.67 -43.28 -37.10
CA ILE A 113 -33.07 -42.92 -37.39
C ILE A 113 -33.96 -43.44 -36.24
N LEU A 114 -34.52 -42.53 -35.46
CA LEU A 114 -35.50 -42.87 -34.41
C LEU A 114 -36.87 -43.11 -35.05
N THR A 115 -37.41 -44.30 -34.86
CA THR A 115 -38.79 -44.68 -35.24
C THR A 115 -39.63 -44.79 -33.96
N HIS A 116 -40.86 -44.28 -33.98
CA HIS A 116 -41.80 -44.51 -32.88
C HIS A 116 -42.30 -45.97 -32.91
N GLU A 117 -42.85 -46.47 -31.79
CA GLU A 117 -43.41 -47.84 -31.65
C GLU A 117 -44.53 -48.20 -32.66
N HIS A 118 -44.94 -47.27 -33.53
CA HIS A 118 -45.90 -47.48 -34.63
C HIS A 118 -45.30 -47.34 -36.03
N GLY A 119 -43.97 -47.36 -36.17
CA GLY A 119 -43.29 -47.52 -37.46
C GLY A 119 -43.23 -46.28 -38.35
N GLU A 120 -43.59 -45.10 -37.85
CA GLU A 120 -43.43 -43.83 -38.58
C GLU A 120 -42.11 -43.14 -38.23
N GLN A 121 -41.49 -42.54 -39.26
CA GLN A 121 -40.20 -41.87 -39.21
C GLN A 121 -40.37 -40.47 -38.62
N VAL A 122 -39.60 -40.12 -37.58
CA VAL A 122 -39.73 -38.82 -36.91
C VAL A 122 -38.90 -37.77 -37.64
N GLU A 123 -39.52 -36.99 -38.54
CA GLU A 123 -38.95 -35.75 -39.06
C GLU A 123 -39.08 -34.64 -38.01
N PHE A 124 -37.97 -34.33 -37.30
CA PHE A 124 -37.89 -33.10 -36.52
C PHE A 124 -37.36 -31.96 -37.39
N LEU A 125 -38.28 -31.18 -37.95
CA LEU A 125 -37.98 -29.87 -38.53
C LEU A 125 -37.72 -28.88 -37.37
N VAL A 126 -36.51 -28.90 -36.80
CA VAL A 126 -36.08 -27.82 -35.91
C VAL A 126 -35.67 -26.65 -36.79
N ASP A 127 -36.67 -25.83 -37.10
CA ASP A 127 -36.49 -24.53 -37.75
C ASP A 127 -35.70 -23.63 -36.78
N PHE A 128 -34.38 -23.58 -36.95
CA PHE A 128 -33.50 -22.71 -36.15
C PHE A 128 -33.86 -21.22 -36.33
N ASP A 129 -34.52 -20.88 -37.45
CA ASP A 129 -35.09 -19.56 -37.66
C ASP A 129 -36.40 -19.35 -36.90
N ALA A 130 -37.08 -20.38 -36.39
CA ALA A 130 -38.26 -20.22 -35.54
C ALA A 130 -37.87 -19.75 -34.14
N LYS A 131 -36.75 -20.23 -33.60
CA LYS A 131 -36.23 -19.74 -32.31
C LYS A 131 -35.62 -18.34 -32.45
N ARG A 132 -34.98 -18.07 -33.59
CA ARG A 132 -34.50 -16.73 -33.93
C ARG A 132 -35.67 -15.75 -34.15
N ARG A 133 -36.72 -16.16 -34.86
CA ARG A 133 -37.97 -15.38 -35.00
C ARG A 133 -38.69 -15.22 -33.67
N ALA A 134 -38.64 -16.19 -32.76
CA ALA A 134 -39.22 -16.04 -31.42
C ALA A 134 -38.45 -15.03 -30.57
N ILE A 135 -37.11 -15.03 -30.66
CA ILE A 135 -36.26 -14.04 -29.98
C ILE A 135 -36.41 -12.66 -30.62
N GLU A 136 -36.41 -12.56 -31.95
CA GLU A 136 -36.64 -11.30 -32.68
C GLU A 136 -38.07 -10.79 -32.45
N HIS A 137 -39.06 -11.67 -32.26
CA HIS A 137 -40.42 -11.30 -31.87
C HIS A 137 -40.49 -10.89 -30.40
N GLU A 138 -39.75 -11.53 -29.48
CA GLU A 138 -39.63 -11.09 -28.08
C GLU A 138 -38.96 -9.72 -28.01
N GLU A 139 -37.84 -9.51 -28.71
CA GLU A 139 -37.15 -8.22 -28.78
C GLU A 139 -37.99 -7.15 -29.48
N ALA A 140 -38.76 -7.50 -30.51
CA ALA A 140 -39.69 -6.57 -31.16
C ALA A 140 -40.89 -6.23 -30.26
N VAL A 141 -41.40 -7.19 -29.48
CA VAL A 141 -42.45 -6.94 -28.50
C VAL A 141 -41.92 -6.10 -27.34
N GLU A 142 -40.68 -6.33 -26.90
CA GLU A 142 -40.04 -5.55 -25.84
C GLU A 142 -39.72 -4.12 -26.31
N ALA A 143 -39.30 -3.94 -27.57
CA ALA A 143 -39.11 -2.64 -28.20
C ALA A 143 -40.45 -1.91 -28.47
N GLU A 144 -41.52 -2.64 -28.79
CA GLU A 144 -42.86 -2.07 -28.93
C GLU A 144 -43.45 -1.72 -27.55
N ILE A 145 -43.16 -2.49 -26.50
CA ILE A 145 -43.50 -2.15 -25.11
C ILE A 145 -42.73 -0.89 -24.68
N GLU A 146 -41.44 -0.79 -24.96
CA GLU A 146 -40.66 0.43 -24.69
C GLU A 146 -41.17 1.64 -25.50
N ARG A 147 -41.60 1.44 -26.77
CA ARG A 147 -42.24 2.51 -27.56
C ARG A 147 -43.60 2.89 -27.01
N VAL A 148 -44.43 1.93 -26.60
CA VAL A 148 -45.74 2.20 -25.99
C VAL A 148 -45.58 2.85 -24.61
N GLU A 149 -44.55 2.49 -23.84
CA GLU A 149 -44.19 3.16 -22.58
C GLU A 149 -43.57 4.57 -22.81
N ALA A 150 -42.90 4.79 -23.94
CA ALA A 150 -42.44 6.11 -24.37
C ALA A 150 -43.58 6.99 -24.91
N GLU A 151 -44.54 6.42 -25.64
CA GLU A 151 -45.71 7.12 -26.20
C GLU A 151 -46.82 7.35 -25.16
N THR A 152 -46.91 6.53 -24.10
CA THR A 152 -47.84 6.75 -22.97
C THR A 152 -47.29 7.73 -21.92
N ASN A 153 -46.04 8.17 -22.05
CA ASN A 153 -45.42 9.20 -21.22
C ASN A 153 -45.54 10.63 -21.77
N ASP A 154 -46.34 10.84 -22.82
CA ASP A 154 -46.81 12.18 -23.21
C ASP A 154 -48.11 12.52 -22.48
N ASN A 155 -48.00 12.90 -21.21
CA ASN A 155 -49.00 13.73 -20.53
C ASN A 155 -48.27 14.84 -19.78
N VAL A 156 -48.02 15.93 -20.51
CA VAL A 156 -47.58 17.21 -19.98
C VAL A 156 -48.65 17.77 -19.03
N HIS A 157 -48.24 18.15 -17.82
CA HIS A 157 -48.88 19.25 -17.10
C HIS A 157 -47.84 20.30 -16.72
N PHE A 158 -47.95 21.46 -17.36
CA PHE A 158 -47.39 22.73 -16.90
C PHE A 158 -48.28 23.28 -15.79
N VAL A 159 -47.69 23.75 -14.68
CA VAL A 159 -48.23 24.88 -13.91
C VAL A 159 -47.06 25.82 -13.57
N PRO A 160 -47.17 27.14 -13.86
CA PRO A 160 -46.13 28.11 -13.54
C PRO A 160 -46.18 28.49 -12.05
N ASN A 161 -45.00 28.60 -11.44
CA ASN A 161 -44.68 29.09 -10.08
C ASN A 161 -44.69 28.06 -8.92
N GLU A 162 -43.56 28.09 -8.18
CA GLU A 162 -43.28 27.57 -6.83
C GLU A 162 -42.73 26.14 -6.62
N GLU A 163 -41.99 26.02 -5.51
CA GLU A 163 -40.78 25.22 -5.28
C GLU A 163 -40.97 23.74 -4.88
N LYS A 164 -39.92 22.95 -5.14
CA LYS A 164 -39.76 21.53 -4.80
C LYS A 164 -39.97 21.22 -3.30
N ARG A 165 -40.75 20.17 -3.01
CA ARG A 165 -40.64 19.36 -1.78
C ARG A 165 -40.48 17.87 -2.09
N VAL A 166 -39.87 17.16 -1.15
CA VAL A 166 -39.30 15.81 -1.31
C VAL A 166 -39.93 14.80 -0.33
N TYR A 167 -40.33 13.65 -0.91
CA TYR A 167 -40.61 12.27 -0.43
C TYR A 167 -41.82 11.88 0.48
N GLY A 168 -42.55 10.83 0.03
CA GLY A 168 -43.33 9.89 0.86
C GLY A 168 -44.26 8.89 0.11
N VAL A 169 -43.83 7.63 -0.04
CA VAL A 169 -44.57 6.34 -0.21
C VAL A 169 -45.58 6.14 -1.38
N SER A 170 -45.08 5.45 -2.42
CA SER A 170 -45.71 4.46 -3.32
C SER A 170 -46.96 4.81 -4.15
N HIS A 171 -46.73 5.03 -5.45
CA HIS A 171 -47.72 4.94 -6.52
C HIS A 171 -47.96 3.47 -6.93
N VAL A 172 -49.19 2.98 -6.83
CA VAL A 172 -49.64 1.75 -7.51
C VAL A 172 -50.52 2.17 -8.68
N THR A 173 -50.16 1.80 -9.89
CA THR A 173 -50.95 2.06 -11.09
C THR A 173 -52.08 1.02 -11.21
N PHE A 174 -53.33 1.49 -11.28
CA PHE A 174 -54.50 0.63 -11.46
C PHE A 174 -54.76 0.36 -12.96
N SER A 175 -55.25 -0.83 -13.29
CA SER A 175 -55.66 -1.17 -14.66
C SER A 175 -56.86 -0.30 -15.11
N GLN A 176 -56.91 0.05 -16.40
CA GLN A 176 -58.05 0.78 -17.01
C GLN A 176 -59.35 -0.05 -17.07
N SER A 177 -59.25 -1.38 -17.02
CA SER A 177 -60.42 -2.27 -17.02
C SER A 177 -61.10 -2.27 -15.65
N GLU A 178 -62.39 -1.92 -15.60
CA GLU A 178 -63.12 -1.70 -14.34
C GLU A 178 -63.22 -2.97 -13.47
N THR A 179 -63.27 -4.15 -14.09
CA THR A 179 -63.30 -5.44 -13.39
C THR A 179 -61.96 -5.75 -12.73
N LYS A 180 -60.85 -5.64 -13.47
CA LYS A 180 -59.49 -5.81 -12.91
C LYS A 180 -59.17 -4.76 -11.84
N ARG A 181 -59.63 -3.52 -12.00
CA ARG A 181 -59.46 -2.46 -11.01
C ARG A 181 -60.16 -2.78 -9.69
N ARG A 182 -61.37 -3.36 -9.73
CA ARG A 182 -62.10 -3.79 -8.52
C ARG A 182 -61.41 -4.96 -7.82
N GLU A 183 -60.84 -5.89 -8.56
CA GLU A 183 -60.04 -6.98 -8.00
C GLU A 183 -58.74 -6.47 -7.35
N GLN A 184 -57.99 -5.60 -8.05
CA GLN A 184 -56.78 -4.98 -7.52
C GLN A 184 -57.08 -4.13 -6.27
N MET A 185 -58.20 -3.41 -6.24
CA MET A 185 -58.62 -2.63 -5.08
C MET A 185 -58.99 -3.54 -3.90
N LYS A 186 -59.64 -4.68 -4.16
CA LYS A 186 -59.99 -5.65 -3.12
C LYS A 186 -58.74 -6.31 -2.52
N GLU A 187 -57.77 -6.67 -3.36
CA GLU A 187 -56.49 -7.23 -2.93
C GLU A 187 -55.69 -6.23 -2.09
N LEU A 188 -55.67 -4.97 -2.49
CA LEU A 188 -54.99 -3.89 -1.76
C LEU A 188 -55.65 -3.60 -0.41
N MET A 189 -56.99 -3.66 -0.35
CA MET A 189 -57.75 -3.56 0.91
C MET A 189 -57.48 -4.75 1.84
N ASP A 190 -57.35 -5.96 1.32
CA ASP A 190 -57.04 -7.15 2.12
C ASP A 190 -55.58 -7.13 2.63
N LEU A 191 -54.64 -6.63 1.83
CA LEU A 191 -53.26 -6.36 2.24
C LEU A 191 -53.18 -5.28 3.33
N THR A 192 -53.98 -4.23 3.22
CA THR A 192 -54.04 -3.16 4.23
C THR A 192 -54.55 -3.71 5.56
N LYS A 193 -55.66 -4.47 5.54
CA LYS A 193 -56.18 -5.17 6.74
C LYS A 193 -55.16 -6.11 7.37
N LYS A 194 -54.42 -6.87 6.56
CA LYS A 194 -53.36 -7.76 7.05
C LYS A 194 -52.23 -6.97 7.73
N THR A 195 -51.84 -5.85 7.13
CA THR A 195 -50.80 -4.97 7.68
C THR A 195 -51.24 -4.33 9.00
N ASP A 196 -52.51 -3.95 9.12
CA ASP A 196 -53.06 -3.39 10.36
C ASP A 196 -53.14 -4.43 11.48
N ILE A 197 -53.54 -5.67 11.16
CA ILE A 197 -53.50 -6.80 12.12
C ILE A 197 -52.06 -7.04 12.61
N GLU A 198 -51.08 -7.01 11.70
CA GLU A 198 -49.65 -7.16 12.06
C GLU A 198 -49.13 -6.00 12.91
N ARG A 199 -49.60 -4.77 12.65
CA ARG A 199 -49.26 -3.59 13.46
C ARG A 199 -49.86 -3.69 14.86
N GLN A 200 -51.12 -4.12 14.99
CA GLN A 200 -51.77 -4.34 16.29
C GLN A 200 -51.06 -5.43 17.10
N THR A 201 -50.77 -6.58 16.51
CA THR A 201 -50.03 -7.66 17.19
C THR A 201 -48.62 -7.21 17.61
N LYS A 202 -47.92 -6.42 16.79
CA LYS A 202 -46.61 -5.84 17.20
C LYS A 202 -46.76 -4.83 18.34
N LYS A 203 -47.83 -4.00 18.37
CA LYS A 203 -48.11 -3.07 19.47
C LYS A 203 -48.34 -3.83 20.78
N GLU A 204 -49.12 -4.92 20.76
CA GLU A 204 -49.35 -5.80 21.91
C GLU A 204 -48.08 -6.48 22.42
N ILE A 205 -47.26 -7.03 21.52
CA ILE A 205 -45.97 -7.65 21.88
C ILE A 205 -45.05 -6.62 22.55
N ARG A 206 -44.99 -5.39 22.03
CA ARG A 206 -44.17 -4.31 22.58
C ARG A 206 -44.64 -3.89 23.97
N ALA A 207 -45.95 -3.73 24.16
CA ALA A 207 -46.54 -3.42 25.46
C ALA A 207 -46.23 -4.51 26.51
N LYS A 208 -46.30 -5.79 26.11
CA LYS A 208 -45.96 -6.93 26.97
C LYS A 208 -44.48 -6.93 27.36
N GLN A 209 -43.59 -6.66 26.41
CA GLN A 209 -42.14 -6.58 26.66
C GLN A 209 -41.78 -5.39 27.57
N GLU A 210 -42.43 -4.25 27.42
CA GLU A 210 -42.23 -3.08 28.30
C GLU A 210 -42.68 -3.38 29.73
N LYS A 211 -43.82 -4.05 29.91
CA LYS A 211 -44.29 -4.49 31.23
C LYS A 211 -43.31 -5.46 31.90
N GLU A 212 -42.82 -6.47 31.18
CA GLU A 212 -41.81 -7.42 31.69
C GLU A 212 -40.48 -6.71 32.05
N LYS A 213 -40.06 -5.74 31.22
CA LYS A 213 -38.86 -4.93 31.48
C LYS A 213 -39.02 -4.07 32.73
N LEU A 214 -40.19 -3.46 32.93
CA LEU A 214 -40.48 -2.65 34.11
C LEU A 214 -40.49 -3.50 35.39
N GLU A 215 -41.12 -4.68 35.35
CA GLU A 215 -41.10 -5.62 36.47
C GLU A 215 -39.68 -6.09 36.81
N ARG A 216 -38.83 -6.33 35.80
CA ARG A 216 -37.42 -6.69 36.01
C ARG A 216 -36.64 -5.55 36.66
N ILE A 217 -36.89 -4.32 36.24
CA ILE A 217 -36.26 -3.12 36.80
C ILE A 217 -36.71 -2.92 38.26
N ASN A 218 -38.00 -3.10 38.56
CA ASN A 218 -38.53 -2.96 39.92
C ASN A 218 -37.99 -4.04 40.87
N ARG A 219 -37.81 -5.28 40.40
CA ARG A 219 -37.12 -6.33 41.18
C ARG A 219 -35.68 -5.95 41.52
N ILE A 220 -34.95 -5.33 40.59
CA ILE A 220 -33.57 -4.86 40.83
C ILE A 220 -33.56 -3.68 41.80
N ARG A 221 -34.49 -2.73 41.65
CA ARG A 221 -34.64 -1.57 42.55
C ARG A 221 -34.95 -2.01 43.98
N LYS A 222 -35.85 -2.98 44.17
CA LYS A 222 -36.18 -3.58 45.47
C LYS A 222 -34.98 -4.24 46.14
N ARG A 223 -34.12 -4.93 45.37
CA ARG A 223 -32.84 -5.49 45.88
C ARG A 223 -31.83 -4.41 46.29
N LYS A 224 -31.92 -3.22 45.71
CA LYS A 224 -31.03 -2.08 45.97
C LYS A 224 -31.62 -1.04 46.93
N GLY A 225 -32.77 -1.34 47.56
CA GLY A 225 -33.43 -0.43 48.51
C GLY A 225 -34.04 0.83 47.89
N LEU A 226 -34.29 0.84 46.58
CA LEU A 226 -34.85 1.97 45.84
C LEU A 226 -36.37 1.79 45.61
N PRO A 227 -37.16 2.89 45.58
CA PRO A 227 -38.60 2.83 45.33
C PRO A 227 -38.92 2.29 43.92
N GLU A 228 -40.04 1.57 43.80
CA GLU A 228 -40.51 0.97 42.54
C GLU A 228 -41.04 2.04 41.58
N LEU A 229 -40.79 1.86 40.28
CA LEU A 229 -41.32 2.71 39.22
C LEU A 229 -42.75 2.28 38.87
N VAL A 230 -43.68 3.23 38.82
CA VAL A 230 -45.06 3.01 38.36
C VAL A 230 -45.14 3.32 36.86
N GLN A 231 -45.87 2.51 36.11
CA GLN A 231 -46.14 2.75 34.69
C GLN A 231 -47.23 3.84 34.61
N GLU A 232 -46.90 5.00 34.04
CA GLU A 232 -47.92 6.00 33.71
C GLU A 232 -48.82 5.43 32.61
N VAL A 233 -50.10 5.28 32.92
CA VAL A 233 -51.12 4.88 31.95
C VAL A 233 -51.48 6.14 31.17
N SER A 234 -50.95 6.28 29.96
CA SER A 234 -51.47 7.24 29.00
C SER A 234 -52.85 6.74 28.56
N THR A 235 -53.91 7.43 28.96
CA THR A 235 -55.24 7.26 28.38
C THR A 235 -55.19 7.69 26.92
N GLU A 236 -55.15 6.71 26.01
CA GLU A 236 -55.49 6.91 24.59
C GLU A 236 -57.02 7.04 24.53
N ASP A 237 -57.53 8.19 24.08
CA ASP A 237 -58.77 8.35 23.30
C ASP A 237 -58.92 9.83 22.92
N GLU A 238 -58.31 10.22 21.79
CA GLU A 238 -58.78 11.32 20.91
C GLU A 238 -57.85 11.35 19.67
N GLU A 239 -58.33 10.80 18.55
CA GLU A 239 -57.68 10.95 17.24
C GLU A 239 -57.85 12.39 16.74
N PRO A 240 -56.77 13.11 16.34
CA PRO A 240 -56.92 14.37 15.66
C PRO A 240 -57.13 14.13 14.15
N THR A 241 -58.35 14.39 13.70
CA THR A 241 -58.69 14.63 12.30
C THR A 241 -57.82 15.76 11.73
N TYR A 242 -56.94 15.42 10.80
CA TYR A 242 -56.19 16.39 9.99
C TYR A 242 -57.08 16.89 8.86
N LEU A 243 -57.67 18.08 9.02
CA LEU A 243 -58.03 19.00 7.94
C LEU A 243 -58.44 20.35 8.54
N ASP A 244 -58.06 21.42 7.84
CA ASP A 244 -58.32 22.85 8.06
C ASP A 244 -57.37 23.59 9.01
N ILE A 245 -56.29 24.13 8.42
CA ILE A 245 -55.56 25.29 8.97
C ILE A 245 -56.15 26.55 8.30
N PRO A 246 -56.87 27.41 9.04
CA PRO A 246 -57.18 28.75 8.56
C PRO A 246 -55.93 29.65 8.69
N LEU A 247 -55.74 30.54 7.72
CA LEU A 247 -54.69 31.57 7.75
C LEU A 247 -54.79 32.41 9.05
N PRO A 248 -53.64 32.82 9.64
CA PRO A 248 -53.65 33.57 10.88
C PRO A 248 -54.15 35.00 10.65
N PRO A 249 -55.11 35.50 11.44
CA PRO A 249 -55.37 36.93 11.51
C PRO A 249 -54.26 37.64 12.31
N SER A 250 -54.00 38.88 11.93
CA SER A 250 -53.05 39.84 12.50
C SER A 250 -53.05 39.87 14.04
N GLU A 251 -51.88 39.73 14.66
CA GLU A 251 -51.68 39.84 16.10
C GLU A 251 -51.86 41.28 16.61
N PRO A 252 -52.57 41.47 17.75
CA PRO A 252 -52.32 42.61 18.64
C PRO A 252 -51.53 42.21 19.90
N GLU A 253 -50.72 43.18 20.31
CA GLU A 253 -49.81 43.26 21.44
C GLU A 253 -50.45 42.87 22.79
N GLU A 254 -50.15 41.69 23.38
CA GLU A 254 -50.28 41.56 24.85
C GLU A 254 -49.55 40.39 25.55
N TRP A 255 -48.71 39.59 24.87
CA TRP A 255 -48.04 38.43 25.52
C TRP A 255 -46.54 38.56 25.77
N GLN A 256 -46.13 39.70 26.35
CA GLN A 256 -44.89 39.77 27.13
C GLN A 256 -45.18 39.63 28.63
N LYS A 257 -45.05 38.41 29.16
CA LYS A 257 -44.63 38.15 30.57
C LYS A 257 -44.04 36.74 30.69
N LYS A 258 -42.71 36.64 30.48
CA LYS A 258 -41.93 35.42 30.71
C LYS A 258 -42.01 35.00 32.19
N LYS A 259 -42.61 33.85 32.48
CA LYS A 259 -42.33 33.10 33.72
C LYS A 259 -40.98 32.38 33.56
N LYS A 260 -40.00 32.72 34.41
CA LYS A 260 -38.75 31.97 34.55
C LYS A 260 -39.07 30.56 35.08
N LEU A 261 -38.90 29.54 34.24
CA LEU A 261 -38.89 28.15 34.69
C LEU A 261 -37.55 27.87 35.41
N GLY A 262 -37.64 27.36 36.64
CA GLY A 262 -36.49 26.95 37.44
C GLY A 262 -35.72 25.78 36.82
N ILE A 263 -34.40 25.84 36.89
CA ILE A 263 -33.47 24.83 36.37
C ILE A 263 -33.72 23.49 37.09
N ARG A 264 -33.93 22.42 36.30
CA ARG A 264 -34.18 21.06 36.80
C ARG A 264 -32.93 20.48 37.48
N GLU A 265 -33.13 19.63 38.47
CA GLU A 265 -32.07 19.16 39.38
C GLU A 265 -30.91 18.42 38.70
N TRP A 266 -31.14 17.70 37.60
CA TRP A 266 -30.07 17.02 36.84
C TRP A 266 -29.26 17.97 35.92
N ASP A 267 -29.80 19.14 35.57
CA ASP A 267 -29.09 20.14 34.78
C ASP A 267 -28.12 20.97 35.64
N ARG A 268 -28.24 20.93 36.98
CA ARG A 268 -27.28 21.56 37.90
C ARG A 268 -25.89 20.92 37.81
N GLY A 269 -25.80 19.62 37.53
CA GLY A 269 -24.52 18.92 37.32
C GLY A 269 -23.81 19.37 36.04
N LYS A 270 -24.56 19.61 34.96
CA LYS A 270 -24.02 20.16 33.70
C LYS A 270 -23.60 21.61 33.86
N VAL A 271 -24.37 22.44 34.56
CA VAL A 271 -24.00 23.83 34.84
C VAL A 271 -22.79 23.91 35.79
N GLY A 272 -22.69 23.01 36.77
CA GLY A 272 -21.52 22.89 37.64
C GLY A 272 -20.25 22.44 36.90
N TYR A 273 -20.38 21.48 35.98
CA TYR A 273 -19.29 21.03 35.11
C TYR A 273 -18.85 22.11 34.11
N MET A 274 -19.80 22.85 33.53
CA MET A 274 -19.50 23.98 32.64
C MET A 274 -18.85 25.14 33.40
N LYS A 275 -19.32 25.46 34.62
CA LYS A 275 -18.67 26.45 35.49
C LYS A 275 -17.28 26.01 35.97
N TRP A 276 -17.07 24.71 36.18
CA TRP A 276 -15.76 24.17 36.51
C TRP A 276 -14.79 24.21 35.31
N ILE A 277 -15.30 24.01 34.09
CA ILE A 277 -14.55 24.19 32.84
C ILE A 277 -14.22 25.68 32.61
N GLU A 278 -15.16 26.59 32.87
CA GLU A 278 -14.97 28.03 32.73
C GLU A 278 -14.00 28.58 33.79
N ALA A 279 -14.14 28.18 35.06
CA ALA A 279 -13.19 28.53 36.13
C ALA A 279 -11.77 28.01 35.86
N ARG A 280 -11.62 26.84 35.22
CA ARG A 280 -10.30 26.32 34.78
C ARG A 280 -9.80 26.87 33.44
N ARG A 281 -10.63 27.57 32.68
CA ARG A 281 -10.21 28.34 31.50
C ARG A 281 -9.59 29.67 31.93
N GLU A 282 -10.10 30.28 33.00
CA GLU A 282 -9.55 31.52 33.56
C GLU A 282 -8.27 31.30 34.39
N GLU A 283 -8.03 30.10 34.92
CA GLU A 283 -6.80 29.75 35.68
C GLU A 283 -5.58 29.33 34.82
N ARG A 284 -5.61 29.45 33.48
CA ARG A 284 -4.40 29.21 32.67
C ARG A 284 -3.54 30.47 32.56
N ASN A 285 -2.54 30.51 33.45
CA ASN A 285 -1.30 31.30 33.44
C ASN A 285 -1.04 32.19 32.20
N GLU A 286 -0.98 33.50 32.45
CA GLU A 286 -0.39 34.52 31.56
C GLU A 286 1.08 34.21 31.19
N GLU A 287 1.76 33.34 31.95
CA GLU A 287 3.13 32.87 31.72
C GLU A 287 3.28 31.92 30.51
N PHE A 288 2.16 31.40 29.97
CA PHE A 288 2.14 30.40 28.87
C PHE A 288 1.40 30.88 27.61
N GLN A 289 1.09 32.17 27.50
CA GLN A 289 0.83 32.74 26.17
C GLN A 289 2.15 32.76 25.40
N PRO A 290 2.18 32.45 24.09
CA PRO A 290 3.35 32.78 23.28
C PRO A 290 3.65 34.27 23.52
N PRO A 291 4.93 34.68 23.65
CA PRO A 291 5.25 36.08 23.92
C PRO A 291 4.49 36.93 22.90
N SER A 292 3.78 37.96 23.38
CA SER A 292 2.93 38.82 22.55
C SER A 292 3.69 39.34 21.33
N SER A 293 5.01 39.51 21.43
CA SER A 293 5.90 39.81 20.31
C SER A 293 5.87 38.82 19.14
N PHE A 294 5.47 37.55 19.30
CA PHE A 294 5.37 36.58 18.21
C PHE A 294 4.02 36.63 17.49
N ILE A 295 2.90 36.67 18.23
CA ILE A 295 1.58 36.88 17.61
C ILE A 295 1.50 38.29 17.02
N ASP A 296 2.09 39.29 17.68
CA ASP A 296 2.21 40.63 17.15
C ASP A 296 3.18 40.68 15.97
N ALA A 297 4.30 39.94 15.93
CA ALA A 297 5.14 39.90 14.72
C ALA A 297 4.50 39.11 13.57
N LEU A 298 3.77 38.04 13.84
CA LEU A 298 3.04 37.26 12.83
C LEU A 298 1.87 38.08 12.30
N ASN A 299 1.08 38.71 13.19
CA ASN A 299 0.02 39.63 12.83
C ASN A 299 0.58 40.93 12.24
N LEU A 300 1.72 41.48 12.63
CA LEU A 300 2.35 42.64 11.95
C LEU A 300 2.90 42.25 10.57
N SER A 301 3.29 40.99 10.37
CA SER A 301 3.67 40.46 9.06
C SER A 301 2.46 40.15 8.16
N LEU A 302 1.32 39.77 8.75
CA LEU A 302 0.04 39.49 8.07
C LEU A 302 -0.87 40.74 7.95
N GLN A 303 -0.68 41.77 8.79
CA GLN A 303 -1.37 43.08 8.78
C GLN A 303 -0.61 44.14 8.00
N ARG A 304 0.53 43.80 7.38
CA ARG A 304 0.84 44.49 6.13
C ARG A 304 -0.22 44.04 5.14
N VAL A 305 -1.26 44.87 5.00
CA VAL A 305 -1.96 45.03 3.73
C VAL A 305 -0.84 45.21 2.71
N MET A 306 -0.41 44.11 2.09
CA MET A 306 0.50 44.20 0.96
C MET A 306 -0.23 45.11 -0.03
N PRO A 307 0.48 46.10 -0.61
CA PRO A 307 -0.15 47.02 -1.56
C PRO A 307 -0.95 46.17 -2.55
N PRO A 308 -2.23 46.52 -2.83
CA PRO A 308 -3.09 45.70 -3.68
C PRO A 308 -2.30 45.36 -4.94
N HIS A 309 -2.03 44.07 -5.15
CA HIS A 309 -1.25 43.63 -6.30
C HIS A 309 -1.94 44.18 -7.56
N VAL A 310 -1.25 45.09 -8.25
CA VAL A 310 -1.83 45.87 -9.36
C VAL A 310 -2.24 44.95 -10.52
N ASN A 311 -1.64 43.74 -10.62
CA ASN A 311 -1.98 42.70 -11.59
C ASN A 311 -2.06 41.31 -10.92
N ARG A 312 -3.28 40.79 -10.71
CA ARG A 312 -3.54 39.39 -10.30
C ARG A 312 -3.81 38.52 -11.53
N PHE A 313 -3.07 37.42 -11.68
CA PHE A 313 -3.35 36.46 -12.76
C PHE A 313 -4.64 35.69 -12.47
N SER A 314 -5.53 35.61 -13.47
CA SER A 314 -6.72 34.76 -13.44
C SER A 314 -6.48 33.52 -14.28
N VAL A 315 -6.61 32.34 -13.68
CA VAL A 315 -6.52 31.07 -14.40
C VAL A 315 -7.73 30.93 -15.32
N SER A 316 -7.49 30.62 -16.60
CA SER A 316 -8.57 30.44 -17.57
C SER A 316 -9.43 29.25 -17.19
N GLU A 317 -10.74 29.44 -17.08
CA GLU A 317 -11.66 28.34 -16.81
C GLU A 317 -11.70 27.37 -18.01
N LYS A 318 -11.30 26.12 -17.79
CA LYS A 318 -11.37 25.05 -18.79
C LYS A 318 -12.50 24.08 -18.46
N SER A 319 -13.13 23.55 -19.50
CA SER A 319 -14.11 22.46 -19.38
C SER A 319 -13.44 21.17 -18.90
N TRP A 320 -14.24 20.26 -18.34
CA TRP A 320 -13.77 18.94 -17.89
C TRP A 320 -12.99 18.19 -18.98
N ASN A 321 -13.53 18.12 -20.20
CA ASN A 321 -12.88 17.44 -21.32
C ASN A 321 -11.55 18.08 -21.69
N ALA A 322 -11.45 19.42 -21.63
CA ALA A 322 -10.20 20.12 -21.88
C ALA A 322 -9.15 19.84 -20.79
N LEU A 323 -9.57 19.74 -19.52
CA LEU A 323 -8.68 19.39 -18.40
C LEU A 323 -8.20 17.94 -18.49
N LYS A 324 -9.08 16.99 -18.87
CA LYS A 324 -8.69 15.59 -19.07
C LYS A 324 -7.67 15.44 -20.21
N GLN A 325 -7.89 16.11 -21.34
CA GLN A 325 -6.92 16.13 -22.44
C GLN A 325 -5.61 16.81 -22.04
N HIS A 326 -5.66 17.86 -21.22
CA HIS A 326 -4.49 18.55 -20.69
C HIS A 326 -3.67 17.63 -19.77
N ALA A 327 -4.34 16.93 -18.85
CA ALA A 327 -3.72 15.95 -17.96
C ALA A 327 -3.01 14.83 -18.75
N HIS A 328 -3.72 14.19 -19.69
CA HIS A 328 -3.16 13.15 -20.56
C HIS A 328 -1.92 13.66 -21.32
N ARG A 329 -2.00 14.84 -21.97
CA ARG A 329 -0.87 15.42 -22.71
C ARG A 329 0.36 15.64 -21.84
N TRP A 330 0.20 16.24 -20.66
CA TRP A 330 1.34 16.53 -19.78
C TRP A 330 1.97 15.27 -19.18
N LYS A 331 1.16 14.22 -18.99
CA LYS A 331 1.65 12.91 -18.60
C LYS A 331 2.47 12.27 -19.71
N ASP A 332 1.99 12.31 -20.96
CA ASP A 332 2.74 11.81 -22.11
C ASP A 332 4.07 12.56 -22.28
N ILE A 333 4.07 13.90 -22.16
CA ILE A 333 5.29 14.70 -22.21
C ILE A 333 6.28 14.29 -21.11
N SER A 334 5.79 14.12 -19.88
CA SER A 334 6.61 13.72 -18.74
C SER A 334 7.18 12.31 -18.92
N ARG A 335 6.44 11.40 -19.56
CA ARG A 335 6.87 10.03 -19.91
C ARG A 335 7.83 9.98 -21.10
N CYS A 336 7.59 10.77 -22.14
CA CYS A 336 8.45 10.83 -23.33
C CYS A 336 9.85 11.40 -23.00
N GLY A 337 9.96 12.29 -22.00
CA GLY A 337 11.25 12.75 -21.47
C GLY A 337 12.07 11.67 -20.73
N LEU A 338 11.45 10.53 -20.43
CA LEU A 338 12.01 9.37 -19.74
C LEU A 338 12.07 8.14 -20.67
N GLY A 339 12.29 8.35 -21.98
CA GLY A 339 12.08 7.37 -23.08
C GLY A 339 12.76 5.99 -22.98
N MET A 340 13.43 5.68 -21.88
CA MET A 340 14.00 4.37 -21.54
C MET A 340 13.80 4.07 -20.05
N THR A 341 13.45 2.81 -19.76
CA THR A 341 13.23 2.35 -18.39
C THR A 341 14.36 1.45 -17.88
N LEU A 342 15.59 1.56 -18.40
CA LEU A 342 16.68 0.67 -18.03
C LEU A 342 16.99 0.67 -16.52
N HIS A 343 17.17 -0.51 -15.93
CA HIS A 343 17.53 -0.80 -14.55
C HIS A 343 18.26 -2.15 -14.48
N HIS A 344 18.76 -2.55 -13.30
CA HIS A 344 19.44 -3.84 -13.09
C HIS A 344 20.59 -4.05 -14.07
N PHE A 345 21.65 -3.25 -13.93
CA PHE A 345 22.80 -3.30 -14.81
C PHE A 345 23.83 -4.32 -14.33
N TYR A 346 24.35 -5.14 -15.23
CA TYR A 346 25.44 -6.06 -14.90
C TYR A 346 26.62 -5.86 -15.83
N ILE A 347 27.79 -5.53 -15.26
CA ILE A 347 29.01 -5.26 -16.00
C ILE A 347 30.00 -6.42 -15.77
N TYR A 348 30.40 -7.08 -16.84
CA TYR A 348 31.23 -8.29 -16.76
C TYR A 348 32.19 -8.43 -17.93
N THR A 349 33.18 -9.31 -17.77
CA THR A 349 34.06 -9.76 -18.84
C THR A 349 33.59 -11.13 -19.32
N ASP A 350 33.40 -11.29 -20.63
CA ASP A 350 33.02 -12.57 -21.22
C ASP A 350 34.22 -13.53 -21.33
N LYS A 351 33.96 -14.78 -21.77
CA LYS A 351 35.01 -15.80 -21.95
C LYS A 351 36.07 -15.46 -22.99
N CYS A 352 35.71 -14.64 -23.99
CA CYS A 352 36.61 -14.13 -25.01
C CYS A 352 37.44 -12.93 -24.51
N GLY A 353 37.25 -12.52 -23.25
CA GLY A 353 37.91 -11.36 -22.66
C GLY A 353 37.23 -10.03 -23.03
N SER A 354 36.08 -10.04 -23.71
CA SER A 354 35.38 -8.81 -24.08
C SER A 354 34.54 -8.30 -22.91
N GLU A 355 34.61 -6.99 -22.64
CA GLU A 355 33.79 -6.36 -21.62
C GLU A 355 32.39 -6.09 -22.16
N ARG A 356 31.36 -6.43 -21.37
CA ARG A 356 29.96 -6.33 -21.78
C ARG A 356 29.10 -5.80 -20.64
N ILE A 357 27.97 -5.24 -21.04
CA ILE A 357 26.91 -4.82 -20.15
C ILE A 357 25.63 -5.61 -20.43
N LEU A 358 24.89 -5.93 -19.38
CA LEU A 358 23.50 -6.35 -19.40
C LEU A 358 22.65 -5.29 -18.69
N ALA A 359 21.42 -5.11 -19.15
CA ALA A 359 20.45 -4.23 -18.49
C ALA A 359 19.04 -4.77 -18.70
N LEU A 360 18.15 -4.61 -17.72
CA LEU A 360 16.73 -4.87 -17.88
C LEU A 360 16.00 -3.57 -18.23
N GLY A 361 15.03 -3.62 -19.14
CA GLY A 361 14.14 -2.48 -19.34
C GLY A 361 13.35 -2.58 -20.63
N GLY A 362 12.77 -1.46 -21.04
CA GLY A 362 12.02 -1.35 -22.30
C GLY A 362 12.17 0.04 -22.90
N SER A 363 11.81 0.15 -24.18
CA SER A 363 11.65 1.46 -24.83
C SER A 363 10.37 2.11 -24.31
N GLY A 364 10.35 3.45 -24.15
CA GLY A 364 9.16 4.15 -23.67
C GLY A 364 7.90 3.97 -24.53
N GLN A 365 8.05 3.44 -25.75
CA GLN A 365 6.97 3.10 -26.68
C GLN A 365 6.49 1.64 -26.55
N CYS A 366 7.28 0.75 -25.93
CA CYS A 366 6.93 -0.66 -25.73
C CYS A 366 6.79 -0.96 -24.24
N LEU A 367 5.62 -1.42 -23.81
CA LEU A 367 5.37 -1.80 -22.41
C LEU A 367 6.04 -3.12 -22.02
N GLU A 368 6.59 -3.87 -22.98
CA GLU A 368 7.30 -5.12 -22.74
C GLU A 368 8.76 -4.86 -22.40
N GLN A 369 9.16 -5.28 -21.20
CA GLN A 369 10.54 -5.28 -20.74
C GLN A 369 11.27 -6.53 -21.22
N THR A 370 12.52 -6.35 -21.61
CA THR A 370 13.45 -7.41 -22.00
C THR A 370 14.85 -7.09 -21.48
N ILE A 371 15.74 -8.07 -21.55
CA ILE A 371 17.15 -7.91 -21.24
C ILE A 371 17.85 -7.39 -22.48
N PHE A 372 18.71 -6.40 -22.30
CA PHE A 372 19.52 -5.75 -23.34
C PHE A 372 21.00 -6.00 -23.08
N THR A 373 21.82 -6.01 -24.14
CA THR A 373 23.26 -6.17 -24.03
C THR A 373 24.03 -5.29 -25.02
N ALA A 374 25.25 -4.90 -24.65
CA ALA A 374 26.22 -4.30 -25.55
C ALA A 374 27.66 -4.63 -25.13
N SER A 375 28.60 -4.45 -26.04
CA SER A 375 30.04 -4.56 -25.79
C SER A 375 30.63 -3.18 -25.44
N LEU A 376 31.61 -3.15 -24.55
CA LEU A 376 32.28 -1.94 -24.08
C LEU A 376 33.71 -1.87 -24.63
N THR A 377 34.17 -0.69 -25.03
CA THR A 377 35.56 -0.47 -25.49
C THR A 377 36.47 -0.18 -24.33
N ARG A 378 37.53 -1.00 -24.16
CA ARG A 378 38.53 -0.88 -23.09
C ARG A 378 39.28 0.45 -23.08
N GLU A 379 39.70 0.91 -24.26
CA GLU A 379 40.47 2.15 -24.37
C GLU A 379 39.59 3.38 -24.10
N PRO A 380 40.09 4.38 -23.35
CA PRO A 380 39.37 5.63 -23.13
C PRO A 380 39.08 6.31 -24.46
N LEU A 381 37.84 6.76 -24.64
CA LEU A 381 37.41 7.45 -25.87
C LEU A 381 37.73 8.94 -25.75
N SER A 382 38.10 9.58 -26.87
CA SER A 382 38.38 11.02 -26.91
C SER A 382 37.12 11.87 -26.70
N GLU A 383 35.96 11.35 -27.08
CA GLU A 383 34.66 11.99 -26.93
C GLU A 383 33.64 11.00 -26.39
N VAL A 384 32.59 11.52 -25.75
CA VAL A 384 31.46 10.71 -25.26
C VAL A 384 30.66 10.21 -26.46
N THR A 385 30.51 8.89 -26.59
CA THR A 385 29.81 8.26 -27.71
C THR A 385 28.45 7.69 -27.28
N GLN A 386 27.58 7.37 -28.24
CA GLN A 386 26.32 6.68 -27.96
C GLN A 386 26.52 5.16 -27.97
N LEU A 387 26.11 4.49 -26.88
CA LEU A 387 26.10 3.03 -26.80
C LEU A 387 24.67 2.52 -27.02
N VAL A 388 24.43 1.94 -28.20
CA VAL A 388 23.13 1.36 -28.54
C VAL A 388 23.08 -0.09 -28.05
N LEU A 389 22.17 -0.40 -27.13
CA LEU A 389 21.99 -1.76 -26.63
C LEU A 389 21.12 -2.60 -27.58
N SER A 390 21.50 -3.84 -27.82
CA SER A 390 20.67 -4.79 -28.58
C SER A 390 19.88 -5.71 -27.65
N SER A 391 18.70 -6.14 -28.08
CA SER A 391 17.89 -7.11 -27.32
C SER A 391 18.66 -8.41 -27.16
N TYR A 392 18.66 -8.96 -25.96
CA TYR A 392 19.20 -10.28 -25.67
C TYR A 392 18.22 -11.32 -26.22
N SER A 393 18.57 -11.96 -27.33
CA SER A 393 17.69 -12.93 -28.01
C SER A 393 17.33 -14.11 -27.11
N LEU A 394 16.10 -14.14 -26.60
CA LEU A 394 15.59 -15.23 -25.74
C LEU A 394 14.69 -16.25 -26.46
N GLY A 395 14.46 -16.10 -27.77
CA GLY A 395 13.82 -17.11 -28.63
C GLY A 395 12.39 -17.51 -28.25
N ARG A 396 11.69 -16.77 -27.38
CA ARG A 396 10.38 -17.15 -26.82
C ARG A 396 9.38 -15.99 -26.79
N SER A 397 8.10 -16.32 -26.93
CA SER A 397 6.98 -15.39 -26.81
C SER A 397 6.68 -15.12 -25.33
N LEU A 398 6.62 -13.85 -24.94
CA LEU A 398 6.28 -13.43 -23.58
C LEU A 398 4.80 -13.70 -23.26
N PRO A 399 4.45 -14.01 -22.00
CA PRO A 399 3.08 -14.29 -21.60
C PRO A 399 2.18 -13.05 -21.79
N LYS A 400 0.97 -13.29 -22.32
CA LYS A 400 -0.08 -12.27 -22.48
C LYS A 400 -1.14 -12.48 -21.40
N GLY A 401 -1.19 -11.60 -20.40
CA GLY A 401 -2.19 -11.65 -19.34
C GLY A 401 -1.86 -10.73 -18.16
N PRO A 402 -2.81 -10.51 -17.23
CA PRO A 402 -2.55 -9.77 -16.01
C PRO A 402 -1.54 -10.55 -15.13
N PRO A 403 -0.67 -9.85 -14.40
CA PRO A 403 0.28 -10.49 -13.49
C PRO A 403 -0.44 -11.27 -12.38
N PRO A 404 0.21 -12.30 -11.80
CA PRO A 404 -0.26 -12.95 -10.59
C PRO A 404 -0.39 -11.96 -9.43
N ALA A 405 -1.38 -12.18 -8.56
CA ALA A 405 -1.66 -11.30 -7.42
C ALA A 405 -0.48 -11.17 -6.44
N GLU A 406 0.27 -12.26 -6.23
CA GLU A 406 1.47 -12.29 -5.37
C GLU A 406 2.57 -11.38 -5.91
N PHE A 407 2.82 -11.42 -7.22
CA PHE A 407 3.78 -10.53 -7.88
C PHE A 407 3.32 -9.07 -7.87
N ALA A 408 2.03 -8.83 -8.14
CA ALA A 408 1.46 -7.48 -8.05
C ALA A 408 1.62 -6.89 -6.63
N ALA A 409 1.40 -7.70 -5.58
CA ALA A 409 1.61 -7.28 -4.19
C ALA A 409 3.09 -6.99 -3.90
N LEU A 410 4.03 -7.80 -4.42
CA LEU A 410 5.46 -7.52 -4.31
C LEU A 410 5.84 -6.20 -4.99
N CYS A 411 5.33 -5.93 -6.19
CA CYS A 411 5.53 -4.66 -6.88
C CYS A 411 4.97 -3.46 -6.11
N GLU A 412 3.87 -3.63 -5.36
CA GLU A 412 3.38 -2.60 -4.44
C GLU A 412 4.38 -2.29 -3.34
N ARG A 413 4.91 -3.31 -2.67
CA ARG A 413 5.90 -3.14 -1.59
C ARG A 413 7.22 -2.56 -2.10
N GLN A 414 7.67 -2.98 -3.28
CA GLN A 414 8.89 -2.47 -3.93
C GLN A 414 8.72 -1.08 -4.57
N ARG A 415 7.49 -0.56 -4.67
CA ARG A 415 7.15 0.67 -5.41
C ARG A 415 7.59 0.62 -6.88
N THR A 416 7.52 -0.57 -7.49
CA THR A 416 7.82 -0.79 -8.91
C THR A 416 6.55 -0.87 -9.73
N SER A 417 6.65 -0.46 -11.01
CA SER A 417 5.56 -0.66 -11.95
C SER A 417 5.48 -2.13 -12.34
N ILE A 418 4.25 -2.62 -12.54
CA ILE A 418 4.03 -3.94 -13.11
C ILE A 418 4.40 -3.85 -14.58
N ALA A 419 5.57 -4.39 -14.93
CA ALA A 419 6.00 -4.49 -16.31
C ALA A 419 5.40 -5.73 -16.98
N LEU A 420 5.12 -5.62 -18.28
CA LEU A 420 4.90 -6.81 -19.11
C LEU A 420 6.27 -7.35 -19.54
N GLY A 421 6.40 -8.66 -19.69
CA GLY A 421 7.66 -9.28 -20.10
C GLY A 421 8.57 -9.65 -18.92
N ILE A 422 9.88 -9.48 -19.10
CA ILE A 422 10.87 -9.87 -18.08
C ILE A 422 10.87 -8.84 -16.96
N CYS A 423 10.64 -9.30 -15.73
CA CYS A 423 10.50 -8.45 -14.56
C CYS A 423 11.75 -8.41 -13.68
N SER A 424 12.56 -9.46 -13.71
CA SER A 424 13.82 -9.53 -12.96
C SER A 424 14.74 -10.58 -13.57
N TYR A 425 16.05 -10.42 -13.39
CA TYR A 425 17.04 -11.44 -13.75
C TYR A 425 18.19 -11.53 -12.74
N ARG A 426 18.89 -12.67 -12.78
CA ARG A 426 20.17 -12.92 -12.11
C ARG A 426 21.13 -13.51 -13.12
N PHE A 427 22.37 -13.05 -13.08
CA PHE A 427 23.42 -13.51 -13.99
C PHE A 427 24.61 -14.03 -13.20
N HIS A 428 25.00 -15.28 -13.46
CA HIS A 428 26.17 -15.87 -12.84
C HIS A 428 27.40 -15.68 -13.74
N SER A 429 28.31 -14.80 -13.32
CA SER A 429 29.46 -14.35 -14.14
C SER A 429 30.37 -15.47 -14.62
N LEU A 430 30.66 -16.47 -13.78
CA LEU A 430 31.63 -17.53 -14.12
C LEU A 430 31.06 -18.57 -15.11
N SER A 431 29.78 -18.91 -14.97
CA SER A 431 29.14 -19.95 -15.80
C SER A 431 28.35 -19.40 -16.98
N HIS A 432 28.06 -18.09 -16.95
CA HIS A 432 27.17 -17.36 -17.86
C HIS A 432 25.75 -17.95 -17.90
N TRP A 433 25.26 -18.41 -16.75
CA TRP A 433 23.86 -18.79 -16.60
C TRP A 433 23.03 -17.54 -16.31
N LEU A 434 21.87 -17.44 -16.96
CA LEU A 434 20.91 -16.37 -16.83
C LEU A 434 19.59 -16.93 -16.32
N LEU A 435 19.25 -16.57 -15.08
CA LEU A 435 17.96 -16.85 -14.46
C LEU A 435 17.07 -15.62 -14.66
N TYR A 436 15.87 -15.78 -15.22
CA TYR A 436 14.95 -14.66 -15.42
C TYR A 436 13.50 -15.06 -15.16
N PHE A 437 12.71 -14.06 -14.76
CA PHE A 437 11.30 -14.20 -14.42
C PHE A 437 10.45 -13.36 -15.39
N ASP A 438 9.48 -13.98 -16.05
CA ASP A 438 8.67 -13.38 -17.11
C ASP A 438 7.28 -12.89 -16.64
N SER A 439 7.18 -12.49 -15.36
CA SER A 439 5.95 -12.15 -14.62
C SER A 439 5.08 -13.33 -14.16
N ALA A 440 5.27 -14.53 -14.70
CA ALA A 440 4.49 -15.71 -14.31
C ALA A 440 5.32 -16.97 -14.09
N ARG A 441 6.42 -17.13 -14.83
CA ARG A 441 7.26 -18.33 -14.87
C ARG A 441 8.72 -17.94 -14.74
N LEU A 442 9.50 -18.91 -14.27
CA LEU A 442 10.93 -18.77 -14.03
C LEU A 442 11.69 -19.63 -15.04
N PHE A 443 12.74 -19.08 -15.63
CA PHE A 443 13.56 -19.78 -16.63
C PHE A 443 15.03 -19.65 -16.31
N LEU A 444 15.76 -20.74 -16.51
CA LEU A 444 17.21 -20.76 -16.46
C LEU A 444 17.75 -21.02 -17.87
N SER A 445 18.64 -20.17 -18.33
CA SER A 445 19.12 -20.16 -19.72
C SER A 445 20.62 -19.96 -19.83
N LYS A 446 21.22 -20.58 -20.84
CA LYS A 446 22.62 -20.43 -21.21
C LYS A 446 22.76 -20.66 -22.72
N GLY A 447 23.01 -19.59 -23.46
CA GLY A 447 22.98 -19.64 -24.93
C GLY A 447 21.61 -20.13 -25.42
N GLU A 448 21.59 -21.17 -26.26
CA GLU A 448 20.35 -21.77 -26.78
C GLU A 448 19.65 -22.72 -25.81
N THR A 449 20.37 -23.18 -24.77
CA THR A 449 19.77 -24.08 -23.77
C THR A 449 18.92 -23.28 -22.78
N SER A 450 17.65 -23.63 -22.65
CA SER A 450 16.73 -23.01 -21.68
C SER A 450 15.68 -24.00 -21.19
N TYR A 451 15.55 -24.10 -19.87
CA TYR A 451 14.51 -24.89 -19.22
C TYR A 451 13.68 -24.02 -18.26
N GLN A 452 12.45 -24.46 -18.04
CA GLN A 452 11.57 -23.85 -17.05
C GLN A 452 11.96 -24.38 -15.67
N VAL A 453 12.18 -23.47 -14.72
CA VAL A 453 12.46 -23.82 -13.33
C VAL A 453 11.14 -24.03 -12.60
N GLY A 454 11.01 -25.11 -11.84
CA GLY A 454 9.80 -25.40 -11.08
C GLY A 454 8.59 -25.79 -11.94
N GLU A 455 8.81 -26.51 -13.04
CA GLU A 455 7.72 -27.01 -13.86
C GLU A 455 6.74 -27.87 -13.04
N GLY A 456 5.44 -27.58 -13.14
CA GLY A 456 4.38 -28.26 -12.38
C GLY A 456 4.11 -27.71 -10.97
N VAL A 457 4.92 -26.76 -10.47
CA VAL A 457 4.64 -26.06 -9.20
C VAL A 457 3.51 -25.06 -9.42
N LYS A 458 2.50 -25.09 -8.54
CA LYS A 458 1.39 -24.12 -8.55
C LYS A 458 1.83 -22.81 -7.89
N GLY A 459 1.19 -21.70 -8.22
CA GLY A 459 1.50 -20.38 -7.62
C GLY A 459 2.57 -19.61 -8.39
N CYS A 460 2.83 -18.37 -7.98
CA CYS A 460 3.82 -17.52 -8.63
C CYS A 460 5.21 -17.78 -8.01
N PRO A 461 6.25 -18.12 -8.79
CA PRO A 461 7.60 -18.25 -8.27
C PRO A 461 8.18 -16.85 -7.98
N LEU A 462 8.53 -16.60 -6.72
CA LEU A 462 9.12 -15.34 -6.23
C LEU A 462 10.50 -15.59 -5.62
N ASN A 463 11.29 -14.52 -5.49
CA ASN A 463 12.60 -14.52 -4.82
C ASN A 463 13.55 -15.63 -5.29
N ALA A 464 13.60 -15.86 -6.60
CA ALA A 464 14.40 -16.91 -7.18
C ALA A 464 15.89 -16.55 -7.20
N GLU A 465 16.73 -17.42 -6.67
CA GLU A 465 18.19 -17.22 -6.60
C GLU A 465 18.94 -18.50 -6.99
N MET A 466 19.98 -18.33 -7.81
CA MET A 466 20.92 -19.41 -8.17
C MET A 466 21.90 -19.66 -7.03
N CYS A 467 22.23 -20.92 -6.80
CA CYS A 467 23.30 -21.28 -5.87
C CYS A 467 24.67 -20.79 -6.41
N PRO A 468 25.45 -20.02 -5.64
CA PRO A 468 26.75 -19.48 -6.08
C PRO A 468 27.77 -20.56 -6.49
N CYS A 469 27.77 -21.72 -5.83
CA CYS A 469 28.73 -22.79 -6.13
C CYS A 469 28.26 -23.76 -7.23
N ASP A 470 26.95 -23.88 -7.45
CA ASP A 470 26.36 -24.73 -8.49
C ASP A 470 25.13 -24.04 -9.11
N PRO A 471 25.30 -23.27 -10.20
CA PRO A 471 24.23 -22.45 -10.78
C PRO A 471 23.06 -23.24 -11.38
N ASN A 472 23.17 -24.56 -11.48
CA ASN A 472 22.03 -25.40 -11.89
C ASN A 472 21.05 -25.67 -10.73
N LEU A 473 21.47 -25.39 -9.49
CA LEU A 473 20.59 -25.39 -8.32
C LEU A 473 19.95 -24.01 -8.17
N VAL A 474 18.62 -23.97 -8.23
CA VAL A 474 17.83 -22.74 -8.08
C VAL A 474 16.86 -22.93 -6.92
N ALA A 475 16.88 -21.98 -5.97
CA ALA A 475 15.87 -21.89 -4.93
C ALA A 475 14.88 -20.78 -5.27
N PHE A 476 13.59 -21.01 -5.02
CA PHE A 476 12.54 -20.02 -5.18
C PHE A 476 11.40 -20.27 -4.19
N VAL A 477 10.54 -19.29 -4.00
CA VAL A 477 9.35 -19.41 -3.14
C VAL A 477 8.10 -19.45 -3.99
N ALA A 478 7.18 -20.37 -3.71
CA ALA A 478 5.84 -20.40 -4.28
C ALA A 478 4.85 -20.94 -3.25
N ASN A 479 3.62 -20.40 -3.20
CA ASN A 479 2.60 -20.80 -2.22
C ASN A 479 3.13 -20.93 -0.78
N ARG A 480 3.90 -19.94 -0.30
CA ARG A 480 4.48 -19.91 1.05
C ARG A 480 5.54 -20.98 1.36
N ASN A 481 5.98 -21.75 0.37
CA ASN A 481 6.97 -22.81 0.51
C ASN A 481 8.19 -22.53 -0.36
N ILE A 482 9.33 -23.04 0.10
CA ILE A 482 10.59 -23.00 -0.64
C ILE A 482 10.64 -24.24 -1.51
N TYR A 483 11.04 -24.06 -2.75
CA TYR A 483 11.31 -25.12 -3.71
C TYR A 483 12.77 -25.03 -4.14
N ILE A 484 13.42 -26.18 -4.25
CA ILE A 484 14.78 -26.31 -4.78
C ILE A 484 14.70 -27.16 -6.02
N ASP A 485 15.08 -26.55 -7.13
CA ASP A 485 15.10 -27.12 -8.46
C ASP A 485 16.54 -27.42 -8.89
N TYR A 486 16.72 -28.56 -9.56
CA TYR A 486 17.94 -28.91 -10.26
C TYR A 486 17.61 -29.30 -11.70
N ASN A 487 18.03 -28.48 -12.66
CA ASN A 487 17.82 -28.70 -14.10
C ASN A 487 16.34 -28.94 -14.50
N GLY A 488 15.40 -28.21 -13.89
CA GLY A 488 13.95 -28.30 -14.15
C GLY A 488 13.22 -29.37 -13.33
N LYS A 489 13.94 -30.08 -12.43
CA LYS A 489 13.36 -31.07 -11.53
C LYS A 489 13.41 -30.59 -10.09
N ILE A 490 12.27 -30.57 -9.41
CA ILE A 490 12.20 -30.32 -7.97
C ILE A 490 12.86 -31.46 -7.19
N ILE A 491 13.90 -31.15 -6.43
CA ILE A 491 14.61 -32.11 -5.57
C ILE A 491 14.21 -31.99 -4.09
N TYR A 492 13.70 -30.83 -3.67
CA TYR A 492 13.24 -30.59 -2.31
C TYR A 492 12.19 -29.47 -2.27
N HIS A 493 11.26 -29.56 -1.33
CA HIS A 493 10.36 -28.46 -0.99
C HIS A 493 10.01 -28.49 0.50
N THR A 494 9.76 -27.33 1.08
CA THR A 494 9.25 -27.23 2.46
C THR A 494 7.74 -27.44 2.52
N THR A 495 7.22 -27.64 3.73
CA THR A 495 5.77 -27.68 4.00
C THR A 495 5.45 -26.71 5.12
N ALA A 496 4.70 -25.66 4.80
CA ALA A 496 4.28 -24.63 5.73
C ALA A 496 2.84 -24.88 6.22
N GLY A 497 2.57 -24.48 7.47
CA GLY A 497 1.22 -24.39 8.03
C GLY A 497 0.41 -23.27 7.39
N VAL A 498 -0.85 -23.12 7.81
CA VAL A 498 -1.77 -22.10 7.24
C VAL A 498 -1.22 -20.69 7.41
N ASP A 499 -0.70 -20.35 8.59
CA ASP A 499 -0.18 -19.01 8.93
C ASP A 499 1.36 -18.95 8.96
N ILE A 500 2.02 -19.96 8.41
CA ILE A 500 3.49 -20.02 8.34
C ILE A 500 3.91 -19.79 6.90
N THR A 501 4.98 -19.01 6.71
CA THR A 501 5.59 -18.77 5.41
C THR A 501 7.09 -19.05 5.47
N ASN A 502 7.59 -19.86 4.55
CA ASN A 502 9.02 -20.18 4.43
C ASN A 502 9.63 -19.43 3.24
N GLY A 503 10.73 -18.70 3.47
CA GLY A 503 11.55 -18.06 2.43
C GLY A 503 11.07 -16.67 1.97
N CYS A 504 9.95 -16.17 2.48
CA CYS A 504 9.52 -14.79 2.30
C CYS A 504 9.62 -14.02 3.62
N SER A 505 9.85 -12.72 3.52
CA SER A 505 9.82 -11.80 4.66
C SER A 505 8.38 -11.37 4.96
N SER A 506 8.10 -11.00 6.21
CA SER A 506 6.76 -10.54 6.63
C SER A 506 6.39 -9.18 6.03
N TYR A 507 5.11 -8.80 6.11
CA TYR A 507 4.62 -7.50 5.61
C TYR A 507 5.47 -6.31 6.09
N ILE A 508 5.74 -6.23 7.40
CA ILE A 508 6.54 -5.16 8.01
C ILE A 508 7.96 -5.11 7.46
N MET A 509 8.59 -6.26 7.23
CA MET A 509 9.94 -6.30 6.68
C MET A 509 9.97 -5.72 5.27
N GLN A 510 8.93 -5.98 4.48
CA GLN A 510 8.81 -5.49 3.11
C GLN A 510 8.46 -4.00 3.06
N GLU A 511 7.41 -3.57 3.77
CA GLU A 511 6.90 -2.20 3.68
C GLU A 511 7.78 -1.20 4.44
N GLU A 512 8.24 -1.54 5.65
CA GLU A 512 8.84 -0.58 6.58
C GLU A 512 10.36 -0.69 6.75
N LEU A 513 10.94 -1.85 6.43
CA LEU A 513 12.38 -2.11 6.58
C LEU A 513 13.09 -2.41 5.25
N ASN A 514 12.41 -2.29 4.10
CA ASN A 514 12.99 -2.49 2.76
C ASN A 514 13.69 -3.85 2.56
N ARG A 515 13.15 -4.94 3.14
CA ARG A 515 13.66 -6.31 2.95
C ARG A 515 12.62 -7.19 2.28
N PHE A 516 12.87 -7.52 1.01
CA PHE A 516 11.94 -8.28 0.16
C PHE A 516 12.26 -9.78 0.06
N THR A 517 13.45 -10.20 0.50
CA THR A 517 13.89 -11.61 0.48
C THR A 517 13.96 -12.22 1.88
N GLY A 518 13.68 -13.52 1.96
CA GLY A 518 13.92 -14.38 3.11
C GLY A 518 14.79 -15.60 2.76
N LEU A 519 15.57 -15.52 1.67
CA LEU A 519 16.45 -16.58 1.16
C LEU A 519 17.86 -16.04 0.95
N TRP A 520 18.86 -16.77 1.46
CA TRP A 520 20.28 -16.42 1.31
C TRP A 520 21.13 -17.67 1.09
N TRP A 521 21.62 -17.87 -0.13
CA TRP A 521 22.60 -18.91 -0.41
C TRP A 521 23.93 -18.62 0.26
N CYS A 522 24.58 -19.67 0.77
CA CYS A 522 25.94 -19.59 1.29
C CYS A 522 26.91 -19.27 0.14
N PRO A 523 27.79 -18.27 0.29
CA PRO A 523 28.77 -17.91 -0.74
C PRO A 523 29.95 -18.88 -0.83
N SER A 524 30.06 -19.86 0.07
CA SER A 524 31.16 -20.82 0.10
C SER A 524 31.00 -21.91 -0.98
N LYS A 525 31.90 -22.90 -0.99
CA LYS A 525 31.79 -24.08 -1.87
C LYS A 525 30.69 -25.06 -1.43
N GLU A 526 30.05 -24.81 -0.30
CA GLU A 526 29.02 -25.67 0.26
C GLU A 526 27.63 -25.28 -0.26
N ARG A 527 26.81 -26.29 -0.57
CA ARG A 527 25.44 -26.11 -1.05
C ARG A 527 24.51 -25.94 0.15
N VAL A 528 24.57 -24.77 0.78
CA VAL A 528 23.76 -24.42 1.95
C VAL A 528 22.90 -23.21 1.65
N LEU A 529 21.60 -23.31 1.92
CA LEU A 529 20.63 -22.23 1.81
C LEU A 529 20.12 -21.87 3.21
N LEU A 530 20.33 -20.62 3.62
CA LEU A 530 19.66 -20.05 4.79
C LEU A 530 18.31 -19.51 4.36
N TYR A 531 17.28 -19.73 5.19
CA TYR A 531 15.99 -19.11 5.00
C TYR A 531 15.35 -18.66 6.31
N GLU A 532 14.45 -17.69 6.17
CA GLU A 532 13.57 -17.23 7.24
C GLU A 532 12.23 -17.98 7.17
N GLN A 533 11.80 -18.51 8.31
CA GLN A 533 10.45 -18.98 8.54
C GLN A 533 9.71 -17.93 9.37
N VAL A 534 8.61 -17.41 8.81
CA VAL A 534 7.76 -16.39 9.40
C VAL A 534 6.48 -17.04 9.91
N ASP A 535 6.16 -16.83 11.18
CA ASP A 535 4.90 -17.24 11.81
C ASP A 535 4.01 -16.01 12.06
N GLU A 536 2.85 -15.99 11.40
CA GLU A 536 1.86 -14.91 11.46
C GLU A 536 0.58 -15.32 12.21
N THR A 537 0.62 -16.38 13.02
CA THR A 537 -0.56 -16.87 13.77
C THR A 537 -1.16 -15.84 14.71
N GLU A 538 -0.34 -15.01 15.37
CA GLU A 538 -0.80 -13.97 16.31
C GLU A 538 -1.04 -12.62 15.63
N VAL A 539 -0.75 -12.49 14.34
CA VAL A 539 -0.87 -11.24 13.59
C VAL A 539 -2.34 -10.99 13.24
N SER A 540 -2.77 -9.74 13.41
CA SER A 540 -4.13 -9.31 13.08
C SER A 540 -4.45 -9.51 11.59
N GLU A 541 -5.72 -9.80 11.31
CA GLU A 541 -6.22 -10.03 9.96
C GLU A 541 -7.06 -8.86 9.48
N VAL A 542 -6.81 -8.43 8.24
CA VAL A 542 -7.62 -7.42 7.54
C VAL A 542 -8.10 -8.00 6.21
N GLN A 543 -9.29 -7.58 5.78
CA GLN A 543 -9.88 -8.00 4.52
C GLN A 543 -10.49 -6.79 3.81
N PHE A 544 -10.20 -6.65 2.52
CA PHE A 544 -10.70 -5.56 1.70
C PHE A 544 -11.94 -6.04 0.95
N SER A 545 -12.95 -5.18 0.86
CA SER A 545 -14.18 -5.48 0.14
C SER A 545 -14.56 -4.28 -0.72
N CYS A 546 -14.75 -4.53 -2.01
CA CYS A 546 -15.31 -3.57 -2.95
C CYS A 546 -16.77 -3.94 -3.22
N PRO A 547 -17.74 -3.00 -3.11
CA PRO A 547 -19.13 -3.25 -3.42
C PRO A 547 -19.30 -3.87 -4.81
N GLY A 548 -20.08 -4.96 -4.89
CA GLY A 548 -20.30 -5.69 -6.14
C GLY A 548 -19.17 -6.66 -6.53
N GLN A 549 -18.10 -6.77 -5.73
CA GLN A 549 -17.03 -7.75 -5.92
C GLN A 549 -16.98 -8.75 -4.76
N SER A 550 -16.41 -9.92 -5.02
CA SER A 550 -16.11 -10.86 -3.93
C SER A 550 -15.04 -10.27 -3.01
N PRO A 551 -15.13 -10.50 -1.68
CA PRO A 551 -14.11 -10.05 -0.74
C PRO A 551 -12.70 -10.50 -1.16
N SER A 552 -11.69 -9.66 -0.93
CA SER A 552 -10.31 -10.02 -1.18
C SER A 552 -9.87 -11.20 -0.31
N ALA A 553 -8.73 -11.80 -0.62
CA ALA A 553 -8.06 -12.68 0.33
C ALA A 553 -7.76 -11.92 1.64
N VAL A 554 -7.81 -12.65 2.76
CA VAL A 554 -7.42 -12.14 4.07
C VAL A 554 -5.91 -11.88 4.07
N MET A 555 -5.53 -10.72 4.60
CA MET A 555 -4.14 -10.28 4.71
C MET A 555 -3.75 -10.16 6.18
N LYS A 556 -2.53 -10.60 6.51
CA LYS A 556 -1.92 -10.37 7.82
C LYS A 556 -1.38 -8.96 7.86
N TYR A 557 -1.89 -8.15 8.79
CA TYR A 557 -1.51 -6.75 8.95
C TYR A 557 -1.40 -6.42 10.44
N PRO A 558 -0.18 -6.22 10.98
CA PRO A 558 0.01 -5.92 12.39
C PRO A 558 -0.34 -4.45 12.65
N LEU A 559 -1.57 -4.21 13.10
CA LEU A 559 -2.01 -2.90 13.58
C LEU A 559 -1.16 -2.44 14.77
N THR A 560 -0.91 -1.14 14.87
CA THR A 560 -0.15 -0.54 15.97
C THR A 560 -0.64 -1.05 17.34
N GLY A 561 0.29 -1.52 18.18
CA GLY A 561 -0.02 -2.08 19.49
C GLY A 561 -0.37 -3.57 19.52
N THR A 562 -0.62 -4.18 18.36
CA THR A 562 -0.89 -5.63 18.25
C THR A 562 0.40 -6.44 18.10
N ALA A 563 0.28 -7.76 17.94
CA ALA A 563 1.43 -8.65 17.80
C ALA A 563 2.02 -8.61 16.39
N ASN A 564 3.35 -8.66 16.31
CA ASN A 564 4.09 -8.82 15.05
C ASN A 564 4.29 -10.30 14.71
N ALA A 565 4.69 -10.55 13.46
CA ALA A 565 5.11 -11.87 13.02
C ALA A 565 6.41 -12.28 13.72
N LYS A 566 6.55 -13.58 14.04
CA LYS A 566 7.77 -14.14 14.64
C LYS A 566 8.65 -14.74 13.55
N SER A 567 9.92 -14.35 13.53
CA SER A 567 10.91 -14.84 12.57
C SER A 567 11.84 -15.86 13.19
N THR A 568 12.02 -17.00 12.52
CA THR A 568 13.01 -18.02 12.89
C THR A 568 13.90 -18.34 11.70
N LEU A 569 15.18 -18.60 11.96
CA LEU A 569 16.15 -18.94 10.91
C LEU A 569 16.30 -20.46 10.80
N ARG A 570 16.43 -20.94 9.56
CA ARG A 570 16.58 -22.36 9.23
C ARG A 570 17.57 -22.52 8.09
N ILE A 571 18.27 -23.66 8.03
CA ILE A 571 19.21 -23.97 6.95
C ILE A 571 18.79 -25.24 6.22
N ILE A 572 18.97 -25.24 4.91
CA ILE A 572 18.86 -26.41 4.04
C ILE A 572 20.26 -26.74 3.54
N THR A 573 20.73 -27.94 3.83
CA THR A 573 22.02 -28.45 3.33
C THR A 573 21.77 -29.52 2.27
N ILE A 574 22.45 -29.39 1.13
CA ILE A 574 22.31 -30.31 -0.01
C ILE A 574 23.64 -31.03 -0.20
N ASN A 575 23.64 -32.35 0.02
CA ASN A 575 24.79 -33.21 -0.21
C ASN A 575 24.54 -34.15 -1.39
N GLY A 576 25.62 -34.67 -1.99
CA GLY A 576 25.55 -35.55 -3.15
C GLY A 576 25.57 -34.79 -4.49
N SER A 577 25.44 -35.53 -5.59
CA SER A 577 25.49 -35.01 -6.96
C SER A 577 24.64 -35.86 -7.90
N GLY A 578 24.08 -35.24 -8.95
CA GLY A 578 23.27 -35.95 -9.95
C GLY A 578 21.87 -36.24 -9.42
N GLU A 579 21.42 -37.50 -9.48
CA GLU A 579 20.08 -37.88 -9.01
C GLU A 579 20.02 -38.25 -7.51
N ASN A 580 21.17 -38.38 -6.84
CA ASN A 580 21.28 -38.83 -5.45
C ASN A 580 21.50 -37.66 -4.48
N PHE A 581 20.63 -36.66 -4.50
CA PHE A 581 20.70 -35.57 -3.53
C PHE A 581 20.14 -36.00 -2.17
N GLN A 582 20.93 -35.79 -1.11
CA GLN A 582 20.46 -35.87 0.27
C GLN A 582 20.28 -34.44 0.80
N VAL A 583 19.03 -34.07 1.08
CA VAL A 583 18.68 -32.73 1.56
C VAL A 583 18.27 -32.80 3.02
N THR A 584 18.87 -31.97 3.86
CA THR A 584 18.52 -31.86 5.28
C THR A 584 18.08 -30.44 5.62
N ASP A 585 16.98 -30.29 6.36
CA ASP A 585 16.44 -29.01 6.82
C ASP A 585 16.51 -28.94 8.35
N LYS A 586 17.33 -28.01 8.86
CA LYS A 586 17.58 -27.85 10.29
C LYS A 586 17.19 -26.46 10.75
N GLY A 587 16.47 -26.38 11.86
CA GLY A 587 16.14 -25.11 12.50
C GLY A 587 17.27 -24.59 13.38
N LEU A 588 17.23 -23.29 13.68
CA LEU A 588 18.06 -22.71 14.72
C LEU A 588 17.67 -23.33 16.08
N ALA A 589 18.60 -24.06 16.71
CA ALA A 589 18.37 -24.80 17.94
C ALA A 589 18.51 -23.94 19.21
N ILE A 590 18.75 -22.64 19.04
CA ILE A 590 18.77 -21.63 20.11
C ILE A 590 17.61 -20.67 19.93
N ASP A 591 17.04 -20.22 21.05
CA ASP A 591 15.98 -19.23 21.05
C ASP A 591 16.58 -17.83 21.22
N LEU A 592 16.53 -17.02 20.14
CA LEU A 592 17.02 -15.65 20.16
C LEU A 592 16.23 -14.76 21.11
N HIS A 593 14.94 -15.01 21.34
CA HIS A 593 14.15 -14.23 22.30
C HIS A 593 14.56 -14.48 23.75
N LYS A 594 15.12 -15.67 24.07
CA LYS A 594 15.70 -15.91 25.40
C LYS A 594 17.00 -15.13 25.62
N GLN A 595 17.79 -14.92 24.58
CA GLN A 595 19.05 -14.17 24.66
C GLN A 595 18.84 -12.66 24.54
N PHE A 596 17.89 -12.23 23.71
CA PHE A 596 17.50 -10.84 23.49
C PHE A 596 15.99 -10.70 23.74
N PRO A 597 15.54 -10.56 25.00
CA PRO A 597 14.10 -10.45 25.31
C PRO A 597 13.39 -9.24 24.67
N TRP A 598 14.17 -8.25 24.23
CA TRP A 598 13.68 -7.04 23.56
C TRP A 598 13.58 -7.18 22.04
N TYR A 599 14.10 -8.26 21.44
CA TYR A 599 14.15 -8.48 20.00
C TYR A 599 12.74 -8.68 19.42
N GLU A 600 12.43 -7.87 18.40
CA GLU A 600 11.14 -7.88 17.70
C GLU A 600 11.32 -8.06 16.18
N TYR A 601 12.34 -7.43 15.57
CA TYR A 601 12.47 -7.39 14.11
C TYR A 601 13.81 -7.92 13.60
N LEU A 602 13.76 -8.87 12.65
CA LEU A 602 14.91 -9.37 11.91
C LEU A 602 15.20 -8.48 10.68
N ALA A 603 15.94 -7.39 10.89
CA ALA A 603 16.07 -6.32 9.92
C ALA A 603 16.93 -6.69 8.70
N ARG A 604 18.10 -7.28 8.93
CA ARG A 604 19.04 -7.71 7.88
C ARG A 604 19.67 -9.04 8.29
N VAL A 605 19.97 -9.87 7.30
CA VAL A 605 20.62 -11.18 7.47
C VAL A 605 21.54 -11.39 6.28
N GLY A 606 22.68 -12.03 6.51
CA GLY A 606 23.56 -12.45 5.43
C GLY A 606 24.63 -13.41 5.92
N TRP A 607 25.48 -13.83 4.99
CA TRP A 607 26.62 -14.71 5.27
C TRP A 607 27.89 -13.90 5.41
N LEU A 608 28.84 -14.40 6.22
CA LEU A 608 30.23 -13.99 6.07
C LEU A 608 30.76 -14.46 4.71
N PRO A 609 31.72 -13.75 4.07
CA PRO A 609 32.16 -14.07 2.71
C PRO A 609 32.72 -15.49 2.51
N ASN A 610 33.27 -16.09 3.57
CA ASN A 610 33.78 -17.46 3.54
C ASN A 610 32.71 -18.54 3.89
N GLY A 611 31.48 -18.13 4.21
CA GLY A 611 30.38 -19.01 4.62
C GLY A 611 30.52 -19.63 6.02
N SER A 612 31.49 -19.18 6.84
CA SER A 612 31.75 -19.77 8.16
C SER A 612 30.65 -19.50 9.20
N ALA A 613 29.93 -18.39 9.06
CA ALA A 613 28.83 -18.01 9.95
C ALA A 613 27.87 -17.04 9.24
N ILE A 614 26.70 -16.88 9.86
CA ILE A 614 25.61 -16.01 9.44
C ILE A 614 25.63 -14.78 10.35
N TRP A 615 25.53 -13.58 9.78
CA TRP A 615 25.30 -12.37 10.56
C TRP A 615 23.83 -11.96 10.48
N ALA A 616 23.32 -11.37 11.56
CA ALA A 616 21.96 -10.85 11.63
C ALA A 616 21.90 -9.52 12.38
N LEU A 617 21.05 -8.61 11.92
CA LEU A 617 20.76 -7.33 12.54
C LEU A 617 19.38 -7.41 13.21
N LEU A 618 19.38 -7.37 14.53
CA LEU A 618 18.20 -7.44 15.38
C LEU A 618 17.79 -6.04 15.82
N LEU A 619 16.50 -5.74 15.83
CA LEU A 619 15.96 -4.50 16.40
C LEU A 619 14.94 -4.79 17.48
N ASN A 620 14.86 -3.89 18.45
CA ASN A 620 13.74 -3.86 19.37
C ASN A 620 12.48 -3.24 18.73
N ARG A 621 11.34 -3.42 19.39
CA ARG A 621 10.03 -2.95 18.91
C ARG A 621 9.96 -1.43 18.63
N LEU A 622 10.59 -0.61 19.47
CA LEU A 622 10.64 0.84 19.28
C LEU A 622 11.72 1.29 18.28
N GLN A 623 12.55 0.35 17.82
CA GLN A 623 13.66 0.58 16.89
C GLN A 623 14.66 1.61 17.42
N ASP A 624 14.80 1.73 18.75
CA ASP A 624 15.79 2.59 19.41
C ASP A 624 16.96 1.79 19.99
N GLN A 625 16.96 0.47 19.83
CA GLN A 625 18.05 -0.44 20.18
C GLN A 625 18.24 -1.48 19.07
N TYR A 626 19.50 -1.75 18.72
CA TYR A 626 19.86 -2.77 17.75
C TYR A 626 21.06 -3.60 18.22
N ALA A 627 21.13 -4.84 17.73
CA ALA A 627 22.30 -5.70 17.89
C ALA A 627 22.68 -6.33 16.55
N LEU A 628 23.96 -6.25 16.20
CA LEU A 628 24.58 -6.99 15.11
C LEU A 628 25.22 -8.25 15.71
N ILE A 629 24.70 -9.42 15.34
CA ILE A 629 25.09 -10.70 15.92
C ILE A 629 25.67 -11.64 14.86
N LEU A 630 26.43 -12.63 15.31
CA LEU A 630 26.99 -13.70 14.51
C LEU A 630 26.50 -15.07 15.02
N ILE A 631 25.96 -15.87 14.11
CA ILE A 631 25.35 -17.18 14.32
C ILE A 631 26.19 -18.22 13.54
N LYS A 632 26.87 -19.10 14.27
CA LYS A 632 27.61 -20.22 13.71
C LYS A 632 26.70 -21.30 13.13
N MET A 633 27.25 -22.07 12.19
CA MET A 633 26.59 -23.23 11.59
C MET A 633 26.23 -24.32 12.60
N ASP A 634 27.05 -24.51 13.64
CA ASP A 634 26.80 -25.49 14.69
C ASP A 634 25.54 -25.22 15.54
N PHE A 635 24.93 -24.04 15.41
CA PHE A 635 23.67 -23.72 16.09
C PHE A 635 22.44 -24.30 15.39
N PHE A 636 22.60 -24.88 14.21
CA PHE A 636 21.50 -25.47 13.45
C PHE A 636 21.46 -26.99 13.65
N SER A 637 20.40 -27.49 14.27
CA SER A 637 20.26 -28.88 14.69
C SER A 637 18.78 -29.27 14.76
N GLU A 638 18.49 -30.56 14.67
CA GLU A 638 17.15 -31.11 14.92
C GLU A 638 16.81 -31.16 16.42
N LYS A 639 17.84 -31.21 17.28
CA LYS A 639 17.71 -31.21 18.74
C LYS A 639 18.06 -29.84 19.30
N GLU A 640 17.28 -29.35 20.26
CA GLU A 640 17.64 -28.18 21.06
C GLU A 640 19.04 -28.38 21.66
N LEU A 641 19.92 -27.39 21.45
CA LEU A 641 21.27 -27.40 22.01
C LEU A 641 21.23 -27.00 23.49
N GLU A 642 22.25 -27.42 24.27
CA GLU A 642 22.33 -27.12 25.70
C GLU A 642 22.09 -25.64 26.03
N LEU A 643 21.39 -25.40 27.16
CA LEU A 643 20.86 -24.10 27.63
C LEU A 643 21.90 -22.96 27.79
N ASN A 644 23.20 -23.25 27.65
CA ASN A 644 24.29 -22.32 27.98
C ASN A 644 25.09 -21.79 26.77
N ARG A 645 24.83 -22.21 25.54
CA ARG A 645 25.54 -21.64 24.37
C ARG A 645 24.89 -20.34 23.90
N LYS A 646 25.69 -19.29 23.70
CA LYS A 646 25.24 -17.94 23.28
C LYS A 646 25.76 -17.57 21.90
N VAL A 647 25.03 -16.73 21.17
CA VAL A 647 25.52 -16.11 19.93
C VAL A 647 26.57 -15.05 20.24
N THR A 648 27.47 -14.81 19.30
CA THR A 648 28.46 -13.76 19.42
C THR A 648 27.82 -12.42 19.06
N VAL A 649 27.83 -11.46 19.99
CA VAL A 649 27.37 -10.09 19.73
C VAL A 649 28.56 -9.27 19.24
N LEU A 650 28.47 -8.74 18.01
CA LEU A 650 29.51 -7.90 17.42
C LEU A 650 29.35 -6.44 17.86
N LEU A 651 28.13 -5.92 17.72
CA LEU A 651 27.77 -4.57 18.18
C LEU A 651 26.40 -4.63 18.84
N GLU A 652 26.22 -3.90 19.93
CA GLU A 652 24.92 -3.64 20.53
C GLU A 652 24.87 -2.17 20.91
N ARG A 653 23.85 -1.45 20.43
CA ARG A 653 23.75 0.01 20.60
C ARG A 653 22.33 0.44 20.86
N LYS A 654 22.20 1.54 21.60
CA LYS A 654 20.96 2.27 21.83
C LYS A 654 21.10 3.68 21.24
N VAL A 655 20.10 4.10 20.48
CA VAL A 655 20.06 5.38 19.76
C VAL A 655 19.06 6.32 20.45
N SER A 656 19.34 7.63 20.46
CA SER A 656 18.49 8.63 21.12
C SER A 656 17.12 8.82 20.43
N GLY A 657 17.07 8.61 19.12
CA GLY A 657 15.86 8.61 18.29
C GLY A 657 15.41 7.19 17.93
N TRP A 658 15.59 6.83 16.67
CA TRP A 658 15.47 5.47 16.14
C TRP A 658 16.72 5.14 15.31
N TYR A 659 17.01 3.85 15.17
CA TYR A 659 17.95 3.34 14.19
C TYR A 659 17.22 3.16 12.87
N ASP A 660 17.61 3.96 11.89
CA ASP A 660 17.10 3.85 10.54
C ASP A 660 17.86 2.74 9.81
N VAL A 661 17.14 1.70 9.40
CA VAL A 661 17.75 0.48 8.88
C VAL A 661 18.43 0.75 7.55
N ASP A 662 19.75 0.62 7.54
CA ASP A 662 20.59 0.88 6.39
C ASP A 662 21.00 -0.40 5.64
N SER A 663 21.54 -0.22 4.43
CA SER A 663 22.19 -1.25 3.64
C SER A 663 23.71 -1.05 3.59
N LEU A 664 24.29 -0.42 4.62
CA LEU A 664 25.68 0.05 4.65
C LEU A 664 26.63 -0.88 5.44
N THR A 665 26.26 -2.15 5.58
CA THR A 665 27.06 -3.15 6.30
C THR A 665 27.75 -4.10 5.33
N TYR A 666 29.08 -4.18 5.41
CA TYR A 666 29.89 -5.07 4.57
C TYR A 666 30.94 -5.81 5.41
N PHE A 667 30.94 -7.14 5.37
CA PHE A 667 31.90 -7.98 6.09
C PHE A 667 33.08 -8.38 5.21
N PHE A 668 34.30 -8.32 5.76
CA PHE A 668 35.49 -8.89 5.12
C PHE A 668 35.65 -10.37 5.50
N VAL A 669 36.52 -11.07 4.77
CA VAL A 669 36.92 -12.45 5.12
C VAL A 669 37.57 -12.44 6.51
N PRO A 670 37.09 -13.24 7.48
CA PRO A 670 37.74 -13.37 8.78
C PRO A 670 39.14 -13.99 8.68
N GLU A 671 40.11 -13.45 9.43
CA GLU A 671 41.50 -13.93 9.46
C GLU A 671 41.99 -14.06 10.91
N ASN A 672 42.60 -15.18 11.30
CA ASN A 672 43.22 -15.38 12.63
C ASN A 672 42.33 -14.98 13.85
N GLY A 673 41.05 -15.34 13.82
CA GLY A 673 40.11 -14.98 14.90
C GLY A 673 39.69 -13.50 14.92
N GLN A 674 40.06 -12.73 13.90
CA GLN A 674 39.68 -11.33 13.73
C GLN A 674 38.54 -11.22 12.71
N ILE A 675 37.50 -10.47 13.06
CA ILE A 675 36.43 -10.08 12.14
C ILE A 675 36.52 -8.59 11.90
N SER A 676 36.59 -8.20 10.62
CA SER A 676 36.53 -6.80 10.21
C SER A 676 35.33 -6.55 9.31
N PHE A 677 34.71 -5.38 9.44
CA PHE A 677 33.56 -4.97 8.64
C PHE A 677 33.41 -3.45 8.56
N ILE A 678 32.74 -2.96 7.52
CA ILE A 678 32.28 -1.57 7.42
C ILE A 678 30.83 -1.53 7.90
N HIS A 679 30.51 -0.54 8.73
CA HIS A 679 29.16 -0.28 9.22
C HIS A 679 28.98 1.22 9.51
N THR A 680 27.75 1.66 9.75
CA THR A 680 27.47 3.06 10.10
C THR A 680 28.19 3.49 11.39
N SER A 681 28.68 4.73 11.39
CA SER A 681 29.33 5.34 12.55
C SER A 681 28.30 5.85 13.55
N SER A 682 28.60 5.72 14.84
CA SER A 682 27.81 6.33 15.91
C SER A 682 28.33 7.69 16.37
N MET A 683 29.41 8.19 15.78
CA MET A 683 30.15 9.35 16.28
C MET A 683 29.58 10.70 15.83
N SER A 684 28.70 10.69 14.82
CA SER A 684 28.17 11.90 14.19
C SER A 684 26.65 11.86 14.07
N ASP A 685 26.06 13.05 13.99
CA ASP A 685 24.65 13.20 13.68
C ASP A 685 24.31 12.80 12.23
N ASN A 686 25.22 13.13 11.31
CA ASN A 686 25.14 12.72 9.92
C ASN A 686 25.52 11.26 9.75
N THR A 687 24.91 10.59 8.76
CA THR A 687 25.23 9.19 8.46
C THR A 687 26.61 9.10 7.80
N HIS A 688 27.55 8.45 8.47
CA HIS A 688 28.91 8.21 7.99
C HIS A 688 29.34 6.75 8.17
N LEU A 689 30.45 6.37 7.54
CA LEU A 689 30.97 5.01 7.54
C LEU A 689 32.14 4.88 8.51
N SER A 690 32.23 3.74 9.18
CA SER A 690 33.37 3.37 10.01
C SER A 690 33.80 1.93 9.73
N TYR A 691 35.10 1.70 9.79
CA TYR A 691 35.74 0.40 9.69
C TYR A 691 35.93 -0.15 11.10
N TYR A 692 35.28 -1.28 11.39
CA TYR A 692 35.36 -1.97 12.67
C TYR A 692 36.27 -3.18 12.53
N THR A 693 37.12 -3.39 13.53
CA THR A 693 37.94 -4.59 13.68
C THR A 693 37.73 -5.14 15.08
N LEU A 694 37.27 -6.38 15.15
CA LEU A 694 36.92 -7.08 16.36
C LEU A 694 37.79 -8.32 16.49
N GLN A 695 38.41 -8.48 17.66
CA GLN A 695 39.14 -9.70 18.01
C GLN A 695 38.21 -10.62 18.78
N ILE A 696 38.05 -11.86 18.30
CA ILE A 696 37.15 -12.85 18.88
C ILE A 696 37.99 -13.92 19.60
N ASP A 697 37.58 -14.27 20.82
CA ASP A 697 38.18 -15.36 21.57
C ASP A 697 37.91 -16.72 20.89
N GLU A 698 38.86 -17.64 20.96
CA GLU A 698 38.72 -19.01 20.45
C GLU A 698 37.93 -19.92 21.40
N GLY A 699 37.58 -19.43 22.59
CA GLY A 699 36.75 -20.14 23.58
C GLY A 699 35.33 -20.48 23.10
N ILE A 700 34.61 -21.30 23.87
CA ILE A 700 33.28 -21.82 23.51
C ILE A 700 32.23 -20.71 23.33
N GLU A 701 32.32 -19.61 24.10
CA GLU A 701 31.41 -18.46 24.01
C GLU A 701 31.85 -17.39 22.99
N GLN A 702 33.07 -17.48 22.44
CA GLN A 702 33.62 -16.56 21.44
C GLN A 702 33.25 -15.09 21.68
N LYS A 703 33.59 -14.60 22.87
CA LYS A 703 33.33 -13.20 23.23
C LYS A 703 34.26 -12.29 22.44
N VAL A 704 33.76 -11.10 22.13
CA VAL A 704 34.58 -10.02 21.57
C VAL A 704 35.54 -9.55 22.66
N ILE A 705 36.84 -9.71 22.43
CA ILE A 705 37.91 -9.33 23.37
C ILE A 705 38.16 -7.81 23.27
N SER A 706 38.22 -7.30 22.04
CA SER A 706 38.50 -5.89 21.76
C SER A 706 37.80 -5.46 20.48
N THR A 707 37.31 -4.23 20.47
CA THR A 707 36.70 -3.56 19.31
C THR A 707 37.46 -2.28 19.02
N THR A 708 37.94 -2.12 17.80
CA THR A 708 38.51 -0.85 17.31
C THR A 708 37.63 -0.29 16.20
N GLU A 709 37.23 0.97 16.32
CA GLU A 709 36.46 1.71 15.31
C GLU A 709 37.36 2.77 14.68
N LYS A 710 37.48 2.74 13.35
CA LYS A 710 38.16 3.77 12.55
C LYS A 710 37.15 4.46 11.64
N VAL A 711 36.97 5.76 11.83
CA VAL A 711 36.07 6.57 10.99
C VAL A 711 36.63 6.68 9.57
N ILE A 712 35.81 6.34 8.57
CA ILE A 712 36.17 6.39 7.13
C ILE A 712 35.72 7.73 6.54
N THR A 713 34.50 8.18 6.86
CA THR A 713 33.93 9.42 6.34
C THR A 713 33.51 10.36 7.46
N ARG A 714 33.63 11.67 7.22
CA ARG A 714 33.27 12.74 8.17
C ARG A 714 32.93 14.02 7.41
N GLY A 715 32.02 14.83 7.95
CA GLY A 715 31.71 16.16 7.44
C GLY A 715 30.25 16.57 7.68
N ASP A 716 29.87 17.73 7.16
CA ASP A 716 28.49 18.22 7.20
C ASP A 716 27.68 17.72 5.99
N TRP A 717 27.62 16.40 5.81
CA TRP A 717 26.93 15.71 4.72
C TRP A 717 26.65 14.25 5.12
N CYS A 718 25.72 13.56 4.46
CA CYS A 718 25.30 12.19 4.75
C CYS A 718 25.65 11.22 3.62
N VAL A 719 26.07 10.01 4.00
CA VAL A 719 26.02 8.81 3.15
C VAL A 719 24.57 8.32 3.10
N PHE A 720 24.08 7.96 1.91
CA PHE A 720 22.70 7.54 1.71
C PHE A 720 22.52 6.10 2.17
N LYS A 721 21.58 5.88 3.09
CA LYS A 721 21.34 4.56 3.72
C LYS A 721 20.80 3.50 2.74
N ASP A 722 20.00 3.94 1.77
CA ASP A 722 19.27 3.04 0.85
C ASP A 722 20.13 2.53 -0.33
N ALA A 723 21.19 3.24 -0.71
CA ALA A 723 21.95 2.93 -1.93
C ALA A 723 22.93 1.76 -1.78
N GLY A 724 23.20 1.33 -0.54
CA GLY A 724 24.20 0.31 -0.23
C GLY A 724 25.65 0.73 -0.44
N LEU A 725 26.56 -0.25 -0.40
CA LEU A 725 28.00 -0.07 -0.58
C LEU A 725 28.55 -1.03 -1.62
N HIS A 726 29.59 -0.60 -2.34
CA HIS A 726 30.47 -1.51 -3.09
C HIS A 726 31.89 -1.42 -2.52
N VAL A 727 32.55 -2.55 -2.28
CA VAL A 727 33.88 -2.58 -1.64
C VAL A 727 34.86 -3.32 -2.54
N ASP A 728 35.99 -2.68 -2.84
CA ASP A 728 37.15 -3.30 -3.49
C ASP A 728 38.19 -3.64 -2.41
N PRO A 729 38.27 -4.92 -1.95
CA PRO A 729 39.20 -5.33 -0.92
C PRO A 729 40.66 -5.37 -1.41
N VAL A 730 40.90 -5.45 -2.72
CA VAL A 730 42.24 -5.54 -3.31
C VAL A 730 42.94 -4.18 -3.21
N ARG A 731 42.22 -3.11 -3.57
CA ARG A 731 42.73 -1.73 -3.53
C ARG A 731 42.40 -0.98 -2.25
N ASN A 732 41.60 -1.58 -1.39
CA ASN A 732 41.09 -1.02 -0.16
C ASN A 732 40.20 0.22 -0.37
N HIS A 733 39.33 0.16 -1.38
CA HIS A 733 38.37 1.22 -1.71
C HIS A 733 36.95 0.85 -1.27
N VAL A 734 36.18 1.86 -0.87
CA VAL A 734 34.73 1.76 -0.65
C VAL A 734 34.03 2.82 -1.47
N TYR A 735 33.02 2.41 -2.23
CA TYR A 735 32.17 3.24 -3.05
C TYR A 735 30.79 3.37 -2.38
N PHE A 736 30.25 4.58 -2.37
CA PHE A 736 29.00 4.91 -1.69
C PHE A 736 28.34 6.13 -2.32
N VAL A 737 27.01 6.26 -2.19
CA VAL A 737 26.28 7.46 -2.62
C VAL A 737 26.15 8.44 -1.45
N SER A 738 26.38 9.73 -1.69
CA SER A 738 26.28 10.76 -0.66
C SER A 738 25.83 12.11 -1.22
N ASN A 739 25.47 13.04 -0.34
CA ASN A 739 25.23 14.45 -0.69
C ASN A 739 26.42 15.36 -0.34
N LYS A 740 27.66 14.85 -0.50
CA LYS A 740 28.91 15.55 -0.15
C LYS A 740 29.01 16.95 -0.79
N ASN A 741 28.59 17.10 -2.05
CA ASN A 741 28.71 18.37 -2.76
C ASN A 741 27.64 19.38 -2.31
N HIS A 742 26.37 18.95 -2.27
CA HIS A 742 25.25 19.80 -1.90
C HIS A 742 24.10 18.95 -1.32
N PRO A 743 23.37 19.39 -0.28
CA PRO A 743 22.32 18.58 0.35
C PRO A 743 21.18 18.12 -0.56
N THR A 744 20.97 18.80 -1.69
CA THR A 744 19.95 18.46 -2.70
C THR A 744 20.49 17.57 -3.83
N GLU A 745 21.79 17.29 -3.84
CA GLU A 745 22.46 16.46 -4.84
C GLU A 745 22.79 15.09 -4.26
N SER A 746 22.80 14.08 -5.14
CA SER A 746 23.26 12.74 -4.81
C SER A 746 24.40 12.39 -5.74
N ASN A 747 25.55 12.02 -5.20
CA ASN A 747 26.76 11.77 -5.97
C ASN A 747 27.36 10.42 -5.58
N LEU A 748 27.88 9.67 -6.55
CA LEU A 748 28.67 8.48 -6.27
C LEU A 748 30.08 8.93 -5.86
N CYS A 749 30.55 8.42 -4.73
CA CYS A 749 31.84 8.76 -4.15
C CYS A 749 32.68 7.51 -3.91
N VAL A 750 33.99 7.70 -3.80
CA VAL A 750 34.95 6.66 -3.42
C VAL A 750 35.92 7.19 -2.35
N THR A 751 36.32 6.34 -1.41
CA THR A 751 37.44 6.63 -0.52
C THR A 751 38.18 5.34 -0.13
N SER A 752 39.33 5.48 0.53
CA SER A 752 40.02 4.35 1.14
C SER A 752 39.51 4.10 2.55
N TYR A 753 39.24 2.85 2.91
CA TYR A 753 38.90 2.48 4.29
C TYR A 753 40.13 2.15 5.14
N LYS A 754 41.31 1.95 4.53
CA LYS A 754 42.57 1.70 5.26
C LYS A 754 43.42 2.95 5.44
N HIS A 755 43.52 3.80 4.42
CA HIS A 755 44.31 5.02 4.49
C HIS A 755 43.40 6.23 4.73
N GLU A 756 43.87 7.22 5.49
CA GLU A 756 43.11 8.46 5.61
C GLU A 756 43.16 9.21 4.27
N CYS A 757 42.02 9.27 3.60
CA CYS A 757 41.85 9.93 2.32
C CYS A 757 40.50 10.65 2.31
N GLU A 758 40.47 11.86 1.76
CA GLU A 758 39.21 12.57 1.59
C GLU A 758 38.41 11.89 0.46
N PRO A 759 37.09 11.65 0.64
CA PRO A 759 36.31 11.02 -0.41
C PRO A 759 36.27 11.84 -1.71
N GLU A 760 36.48 11.17 -2.84
CA GLU A 760 36.41 11.77 -4.18
C GLU A 760 35.03 11.51 -4.80
N ILE A 761 34.48 12.51 -5.50
CA ILE A 761 33.20 12.39 -6.23
C ILE A 761 33.49 11.87 -7.64
N LEU A 762 32.83 10.79 -8.04
CA LEU A 762 33.00 10.14 -9.34
C LEU A 762 31.96 10.58 -10.39
N THR A 763 30.79 11.04 -9.96
CA THR A 763 29.77 11.56 -10.88
C THR A 763 30.01 13.03 -11.22
N GLU A 764 29.39 13.52 -12.29
CA GLU A 764 29.48 14.94 -12.66
C GLU A 764 28.81 15.82 -11.59
N ILE A 765 29.51 16.85 -11.13
CA ILE A 765 29.01 17.81 -10.13
C ILE A 765 27.88 18.64 -10.76
N GLY A 766 26.82 18.92 -10.00
CA GLY A 766 25.63 19.61 -10.52
C GLY A 766 24.55 18.68 -11.06
N LEU A 767 24.83 17.37 -11.13
CA LEU A 767 23.86 16.32 -11.46
C LEU A 767 23.65 15.39 -10.28
N SER A 768 22.41 14.89 -10.15
CA SER A 768 22.03 13.92 -9.13
C SER A 768 21.98 12.51 -9.70
N TYR A 769 22.72 11.61 -9.07
CA TYR A 769 22.66 10.16 -9.19
C TYR A 769 21.30 9.64 -8.73
N ARG A 770 20.61 8.86 -9.56
CA ARG A 770 19.36 8.19 -9.19
C ARG A 770 19.67 6.89 -8.46
N VAL A 771 19.25 6.83 -7.19
CA VAL A 771 19.26 5.59 -6.39
C VAL A 771 18.01 4.78 -6.73
N GLU A 772 18.18 3.49 -7.01
CA GLU A 772 17.07 2.57 -7.22
C GLU A 772 16.70 1.87 -5.90
N ARG A 773 15.43 1.88 -5.52
CA ARG A 773 14.97 1.30 -4.24
C ARG A 773 15.03 -0.24 -4.23
N THR A 774 14.84 -0.86 -5.38
CA THR A 774 14.85 -2.33 -5.53
C THR A 774 16.23 -2.93 -5.39
N GLU A 775 17.25 -2.19 -5.79
CA GLU A 775 18.63 -2.63 -5.81
C GLU A 775 19.37 -1.81 -4.76
N CYS A 776 19.44 -2.33 -3.54
CA CYS A 776 20.29 -1.78 -2.48
C CYS A 776 21.78 -1.98 -2.78
N GLU A 777 22.17 -2.05 -4.05
CA GLU A 777 23.53 -2.30 -4.54
C GLU A 777 23.88 -1.31 -5.66
N ILE A 778 25.10 -0.79 -5.59
CA ILE A 778 25.64 0.14 -6.57
C ILE A 778 26.03 -0.66 -7.82
N GLN A 779 25.50 -0.23 -8.97
CA GLN A 779 25.71 -0.89 -10.26
C GLN A 779 27.12 -0.63 -10.82
N LEU A 780 28.12 -1.30 -10.25
CA LEU A 780 29.55 -1.02 -10.45
C LEU A 780 30.37 -2.32 -10.54
N ASN A 781 31.39 -2.28 -11.40
CA ASN A 781 32.50 -3.24 -11.42
C ASN A 781 33.80 -2.46 -11.28
N GLU A 782 34.55 -2.67 -10.21
CA GLU A 782 35.73 -1.87 -9.82
C GLU A 782 36.88 -1.94 -10.83
N ASN A 783 36.90 -2.96 -11.69
CA ASN A 783 37.92 -3.13 -12.72
C ASN A 783 37.50 -2.55 -14.09
N ILE A 784 36.20 -2.31 -14.30
CA ILE A 784 35.65 -1.87 -15.59
C ILE A 784 35.06 -0.46 -15.47
N GLY A 785 34.06 -0.25 -14.62
CA GLY A 785 33.29 0.97 -14.60
C GLY A 785 31.96 0.85 -13.87
N PHE A 786 31.15 1.90 -13.94
CA PHE A 786 29.80 1.90 -13.38
C PHE A 786 28.81 2.55 -14.34
N VAL A 787 27.53 2.23 -14.14
CA VAL A 787 26.42 2.89 -14.82
C VAL A 787 25.59 3.66 -13.82
N CYS A 788 25.13 4.83 -14.24
CA CYS A 788 24.19 5.61 -13.47
C CYS A 788 23.18 6.33 -14.34
N TRP A 789 22.01 6.55 -13.75
CA TRP A 789 21.07 7.55 -14.20
C TRP A 789 21.40 8.87 -13.51
N GLU A 790 21.60 9.91 -14.30
CA GLU A 790 21.89 11.25 -13.79
C GLU A 790 20.95 12.28 -14.42
N SER A 791 20.54 13.26 -13.61
CA SER A 791 19.67 14.36 -14.04
C SER A 791 19.88 15.57 -13.14
N SER A 792 19.39 16.74 -13.57
CA SER A 792 19.31 17.93 -12.73
C SER A 792 17.97 18.62 -12.93
N LEU A 793 17.80 19.80 -12.32
CA LEU A 793 16.66 20.66 -12.61
C LEU A 793 16.61 21.13 -14.08
N THR A 794 17.73 21.13 -14.80
CA THR A 794 17.83 21.63 -16.19
C THR A 794 18.19 20.55 -17.19
N VAL A 795 18.80 19.45 -16.73
CA VAL A 795 19.26 18.34 -17.57
C VAL A 795 18.30 17.16 -17.44
N LEU A 796 17.75 16.73 -18.57
CA LEU A 796 16.90 15.55 -18.68
C LEU A 796 17.63 14.29 -18.17
N PRO A 797 16.89 13.31 -17.61
CA PRO A 797 17.48 12.05 -17.18
C PRO A 797 18.21 11.35 -18.33
N ARG A 798 19.48 11.07 -18.13
CA ARG A 798 20.30 10.29 -19.06
C ARG A 798 20.97 9.14 -18.34
N CYS A 799 21.07 8.00 -19.03
CA CYS A 799 21.79 6.83 -18.55
C CYS A 799 23.21 6.87 -19.13
N SER A 800 24.23 6.85 -18.28
CA SER A 800 25.62 7.04 -18.70
C SER A 800 26.54 5.98 -18.08
N PHE A 801 27.53 5.56 -18.86
CA PHE A 801 28.59 4.65 -18.41
C PHE A 801 29.88 5.44 -18.18
N TYR A 802 30.46 5.21 -17.00
CA TYR A 802 31.72 5.78 -16.56
C TYR A 802 32.77 4.68 -16.42
N ARG A 803 33.89 4.85 -17.12
CA ARG A 803 35.08 4.00 -17.04
C ARG A 803 35.87 4.37 -15.80
N ILE A 804 36.22 3.37 -14.99
CA ILE A 804 37.12 3.54 -13.84
C ILE A 804 38.56 3.30 -14.31
N LEU A 805 39.47 4.22 -13.99
CA LEU A 805 40.89 4.18 -14.32
C LEU A 805 41.75 4.23 -13.06
N HIS A 806 42.56 3.19 -12.88
CA HIS A 806 43.52 3.08 -11.79
C HIS A 806 44.90 3.54 -12.27
N VAL A 807 45.31 4.76 -11.89
CA VAL A 807 46.61 5.34 -12.29
C VAL A 807 47.67 4.99 -11.26
N ALA A 808 48.82 4.46 -11.71
CA ALA A 808 49.94 4.13 -10.83
C ALA A 808 50.40 5.38 -10.04
N GLY A 809 50.49 5.25 -8.71
CA GLY A 809 50.86 6.34 -7.80
C GLY A 809 49.69 7.18 -7.27
N CYS A 810 48.46 6.99 -7.77
CA CYS A 810 47.26 7.59 -7.19
C CYS A 810 46.61 6.63 -6.18
N ASN A 811 46.16 7.17 -5.03
CA ASN A 811 45.50 6.37 -3.98
C ASN A 811 44.04 6.04 -4.31
N LEU A 812 43.37 6.87 -5.11
CA LEU A 812 41.97 6.72 -5.52
C LEU A 812 41.86 6.65 -7.06
N PRO A 813 40.81 5.99 -7.58
CA PRO A 813 40.61 5.89 -9.03
C PRO A 813 40.13 7.20 -9.63
N ARG A 814 40.43 7.41 -10.91
CA ARG A 814 39.82 8.46 -11.74
C ARG A 814 38.75 7.86 -12.64
N VAL A 815 37.84 8.70 -13.12
CA VAL A 815 36.73 8.24 -13.97
C VAL A 815 36.59 9.10 -15.21
N ILE A 816 36.18 8.46 -16.30
CA ILE A 816 35.90 9.10 -17.58
C ILE A 816 34.55 8.62 -18.08
N ARG A 817 33.61 9.55 -18.36
CA ARG A 817 32.37 9.20 -19.05
C ARG A 817 32.69 8.80 -20.49
N GLN A 818 32.42 7.56 -20.87
CA GLN A 818 32.65 7.08 -22.23
C GLN A 818 31.38 7.04 -23.07
N TYR A 819 30.26 6.62 -22.46
CA TYR A 819 29.03 6.37 -23.21
C TYR A 819 27.80 7.02 -22.59
N VAL A 820 26.89 7.47 -23.45
CA VAL A 820 25.47 7.64 -23.14
C VAL A 820 24.71 6.45 -23.71
N ILE A 821 23.98 5.74 -22.85
CA ILE A 821 23.31 4.48 -23.19
C ILE A 821 21.95 4.76 -23.84
N GLN A 822 21.67 4.09 -24.95
CA GLN A 822 20.40 4.16 -25.67
C GLN A 822 19.87 2.77 -26.04
N ILE A 823 18.56 2.63 -26.16
CA ILE A 823 17.89 1.47 -26.77
C ILE A 823 17.44 1.88 -28.19
N PRO A 824 17.56 1.01 -29.20
CA PRO A 824 17.03 1.28 -30.54
C PRO A 824 15.52 1.55 -30.45
N ASN A 825 15.08 2.68 -31.00
CA ASN A 825 13.66 2.99 -31.15
C ASN A 825 13.03 1.99 -32.12
N SER A 826 12.26 1.02 -31.60
CA SER A 826 11.55 0.02 -32.40
C SER A 826 10.44 0.60 -33.30
N GLY A 827 10.17 1.91 -33.23
CA GLY A 827 9.09 2.57 -33.98
C GLY A 827 9.50 3.38 -35.22
N LEU A 828 10.78 3.55 -35.53
CA LEU A 828 11.22 4.42 -36.65
C LEU A 828 11.90 3.70 -37.81
N LEU A 829 12.28 2.43 -37.66
CA LEU A 829 13.11 1.70 -38.64
C LEU A 829 12.60 0.28 -38.91
N ASN A 830 11.30 0.09 -39.13
CA ASN A 830 10.82 -1.06 -39.88
C ASN A 830 10.31 -0.57 -41.24
N GLU A 831 11.19 -0.61 -42.24
CA GLU A 831 10.79 -0.59 -43.64
C GLU A 831 9.89 -1.81 -43.88
N GLY A 832 8.58 -1.59 -44.07
CA GLY A 832 7.69 -2.62 -44.63
C GLY A 832 6.29 -2.76 -44.05
N SER A 833 5.96 -2.20 -42.88
CA SER A 833 4.58 -2.23 -42.38
C SER A 833 3.85 -0.94 -42.73
N VAL A 834 2.82 -1.05 -43.58
CA VAL A 834 1.88 0.03 -43.90
C VAL A 834 1.14 0.41 -42.61
N PHE A 835 1.62 1.46 -41.93
CA PHE A 835 1.03 1.99 -40.71
C PHE A 835 -0.15 2.91 -41.02
N THR A 836 -1.29 2.68 -40.37
CA THR A 836 -2.50 3.49 -40.52
C THR A 836 -2.35 4.86 -39.84
N GLY A 837 -2.70 5.93 -40.57
CA GLY A 837 -2.30 7.33 -40.36
C GLY A 837 -2.77 8.11 -39.12
N ARG A 838 -3.00 7.50 -37.94
CA ARG A 838 -3.32 8.26 -36.69
C ARG A 838 -2.21 8.29 -35.64
N SER A 839 -1.39 7.24 -35.50
CA SER A 839 -0.31 7.20 -34.48
C SER A 839 0.86 8.13 -34.81
N PHE A 840 1.27 8.17 -36.09
CA PHE A 840 2.41 8.97 -36.55
C PHE A 840 2.22 10.47 -36.28
N PHE A 841 1.02 11.00 -36.51
CA PHE A 841 0.73 12.40 -36.21
C PHE A 841 0.82 12.68 -34.71
N HIS A 842 0.32 11.80 -33.85
CA HIS A 842 0.33 12.01 -32.40
C HIS A 842 1.76 11.98 -31.83
N ASP A 843 2.57 11.00 -32.21
CA ASP A 843 3.95 10.83 -31.72
C ASP A 843 4.90 11.89 -32.28
N PHE A 844 4.73 12.27 -33.55
CA PHE A 844 5.50 13.36 -34.17
C PHE A 844 5.18 14.72 -33.56
N TRP A 845 3.89 15.01 -33.30
CA TRP A 845 3.51 16.24 -32.60
C TRP A 845 3.97 16.23 -31.14
N ASN A 846 3.88 15.11 -30.41
CA ASN A 846 4.39 15.01 -29.04
C ASN A 846 5.91 15.21 -28.97
N LEU A 847 6.67 14.68 -29.92
CA LEU A 847 8.10 14.92 -30.04
C LEU A 847 8.39 16.39 -30.38
N ILE A 848 7.66 16.99 -31.33
CA ILE A 848 7.76 18.42 -31.66
C ILE A 848 7.37 19.28 -30.45
N PHE A 849 6.36 18.91 -29.66
CA PHE A 849 5.94 19.65 -28.47
C PHE A 849 6.93 19.49 -27.32
N CYS A 850 7.51 18.31 -27.10
CA CYS A 850 8.63 18.11 -26.16
C CYS A 850 9.84 18.96 -26.57
N VAL A 851 10.23 18.93 -27.85
CA VAL A 851 11.33 19.74 -28.38
C VAL A 851 11.00 21.23 -28.30
N LYS A 852 9.77 21.63 -28.64
CA LYS A 852 9.28 23.02 -28.53
C LYS A 852 9.18 23.47 -27.07
N TYR A 853 8.89 22.58 -26.14
CA TYR A 853 8.84 22.85 -24.70
C TYR A 853 10.24 22.95 -24.10
N ILE A 854 11.16 22.06 -24.47
CA ILE A 854 12.59 22.17 -24.15
C ILE A 854 13.13 23.50 -24.70
N LEU A 855 12.78 23.86 -25.94
CA LEU A 855 13.10 25.16 -26.55
C LEU A 855 12.42 26.34 -25.83
N ILE A 856 11.19 26.20 -25.34
CA ILE A 856 10.50 27.23 -24.53
C ILE A 856 11.17 27.39 -23.16
N CYS A 857 11.57 26.30 -22.50
CA CYS A 857 12.28 26.34 -21.21
C CYS A 857 13.68 26.95 -21.36
N LEU A 858 14.40 26.55 -22.42
CA LEU A 858 15.70 27.11 -22.79
C LEU A 858 15.60 28.59 -23.19
N GLY A 859 14.49 29.01 -23.82
CA GLY A 859 14.27 30.39 -24.27
C GLY A 859 13.65 31.34 -23.25
N LYS A 860 12.98 30.85 -22.19
CA LYS A 860 12.23 31.66 -21.21
C LYS A 860 12.64 31.49 -19.74
N ASN A 861 13.68 30.71 -19.44
CA ASN A 861 14.17 30.51 -18.07
C ASN A 861 13.10 29.97 -17.09
N CYS A 862 12.30 29.00 -17.56
CA CYS A 862 11.15 28.42 -16.84
C CYS A 862 11.50 27.20 -15.98
N TYR A 863 12.79 26.87 -15.84
CA TYR A 863 13.22 25.78 -14.96
C TYR A 863 12.95 26.13 -13.48
N PRO A 864 12.67 25.12 -12.65
CA PRO A 864 12.58 25.33 -11.21
C PRO A 864 13.90 25.88 -10.66
N VAL A 865 13.77 26.63 -9.57
CA VAL A 865 14.91 27.17 -8.82
C VAL A 865 14.90 26.59 -7.42
N ILE A 866 16.05 26.13 -6.95
CA ILE A 866 16.24 25.76 -5.54
C ILE A 866 16.41 27.06 -4.75
N MET A 867 15.56 27.22 -3.75
CA MET A 867 15.56 28.36 -2.83
C MET A 867 16.14 27.91 -1.50
N GLU A 868 17.12 28.64 -0.99
CA GLU A 868 17.74 28.39 0.31
C GLU A 868 17.41 29.50 1.28
N TYR A 869 17.01 29.14 2.49
CA TYR A 869 16.73 30.11 3.55
C TYR A 869 17.11 29.55 4.92
N ASN A 870 17.44 30.43 5.86
CA ASN A 870 17.65 30.05 7.25
C ASN A 870 16.28 30.03 7.94
N SER A 871 15.86 28.86 8.43
CA SER A 871 14.60 28.72 9.15
C SER A 871 14.75 29.27 10.56
N MET A 872 13.82 30.16 10.94
CA MET A 872 13.68 30.66 12.30
C MET A 872 13.12 29.57 13.23
N ASN A 873 12.31 28.65 12.70
CA ASN A 873 11.74 27.55 13.46
C ASN A 873 12.78 26.50 13.89
N SER A 874 13.77 26.23 13.03
CA SER A 874 14.78 25.20 13.26
C SER A 874 16.17 25.74 13.60
N GLY A 875 16.45 27.02 13.30
CA GLY A 875 17.79 27.58 13.37
C GLY A 875 18.77 26.98 12.36
N ARG A 876 18.28 26.21 11.37
CA ARG A 876 19.08 25.54 10.34
C ARG A 876 18.67 26.00 8.95
N LYS A 877 19.56 25.77 7.97
CA LYS A 877 19.26 26.02 6.57
C LYS A 877 18.20 25.03 6.05
N HIS A 878 17.15 25.55 5.44
CA HIS A 878 16.07 24.80 4.78
C HIS A 878 16.12 25.06 3.27
N TYR A 879 15.51 24.13 2.54
CA TYR A 879 15.51 24.13 1.08
C TYR A 879 14.08 24.07 0.56
N GLY A 880 13.83 24.75 -0.55
CA GLY A 880 12.57 24.71 -1.28
C GLY A 880 12.80 24.70 -2.79
N ILE A 881 11.78 24.32 -3.54
CA ILE A 881 11.76 24.43 -5.00
C ILE A 881 10.63 25.38 -5.39
N LEU A 882 10.94 26.34 -6.25
CA LEU A 882 9.97 27.27 -6.85
C LEU A 882 9.87 27.02 -8.36
N LEU A 883 8.69 26.62 -8.83
CA LEU A 883 8.38 26.54 -10.26
C LEU A 883 7.52 27.73 -10.65
N ARG A 884 8.00 28.51 -11.62
CA ARG A 884 7.26 29.63 -12.19
C ARG A 884 6.23 29.16 -13.22
N PRO A 885 5.14 29.92 -13.44
CA PRO A 885 4.24 29.70 -14.56
C PRO A 885 4.97 29.74 -15.91
N LEU A 886 4.56 28.90 -16.87
CA LEU A 886 5.17 28.90 -18.20
C LEU A 886 4.91 30.20 -18.99
N ASN A 887 3.85 30.90 -18.62
CA ASN A 887 3.42 32.19 -19.13
C ASN A 887 3.72 33.32 -18.13
N TYR A 888 4.82 33.22 -17.37
CA TYR A 888 5.21 34.23 -16.38
C TYR A 888 5.33 35.63 -17.00
N VAL A 889 4.66 36.58 -16.36
CA VAL A 889 4.68 38.01 -16.67
C VAL A 889 5.22 38.76 -15.45
N PRO A 890 6.35 39.50 -15.58
CA PRO A 890 6.88 40.30 -14.49
C PRO A 890 5.85 41.26 -13.90
N GLY A 891 5.83 41.39 -12.57
CA GLY A 891 4.89 42.28 -11.85
C GLY A 891 3.46 41.74 -11.73
N THR A 892 3.22 40.49 -12.13
CA THR A 892 1.94 39.78 -11.92
C THR A 892 2.09 38.76 -10.80
N CYS A 893 1.11 38.68 -9.90
CA CYS A 893 1.02 37.65 -8.86
C CYS A 893 0.11 36.49 -9.30
N TYR A 894 0.42 35.27 -8.89
CA TYR A 894 -0.19 34.03 -9.36
C TYR A 894 -0.67 33.15 -8.20
N PRO A 895 -1.78 32.39 -8.38
CA PRO A 895 -2.22 31.44 -7.38
C PRO A 895 -1.19 30.33 -7.18
N VAL A 896 -1.07 29.85 -5.94
CA VAL A 896 0.00 28.96 -5.50
C VAL A 896 -0.55 27.57 -5.24
N ILE A 897 0.18 26.54 -5.69
CA ILE A 897 -0.01 25.15 -5.29
C ILE A 897 1.23 24.71 -4.51
N GLN A 898 1.07 24.56 -3.20
CA GLN A 898 2.11 23.99 -2.34
C GLN A 898 1.98 22.47 -2.32
N VAL A 899 3.02 21.79 -2.81
CA VAL A 899 3.12 20.33 -2.80
C VAL A 899 3.91 19.92 -1.57
N VAL A 900 3.31 19.05 -0.76
CA VAL A 900 3.87 18.63 0.53
C VAL A 900 3.94 17.11 0.65
N TYR A 901 5.03 16.65 1.26
CA TYR A 901 5.11 15.31 1.85
C TYR A 901 5.36 15.48 3.35
N GLY A 902 6.50 16.07 3.73
CA GLY A 902 6.77 16.50 5.10
C GLY A 902 6.88 15.37 6.13
N GLY A 903 7.08 14.12 5.68
CA GLY A 903 7.25 12.94 6.53
C GLY A 903 8.69 12.39 6.54
N PRO A 904 9.00 11.49 7.48
CA PRO A 904 10.31 10.85 7.62
C PRO A 904 10.65 9.96 6.42
N GLY A 905 11.95 9.73 6.19
CA GLY A 905 12.45 8.90 5.10
C GLY A 905 12.32 9.49 3.69
N VAL A 906 11.82 10.72 3.52
CA VAL A 906 11.62 11.36 2.20
C VAL A 906 12.26 12.75 2.14
N GLN A 907 12.79 13.08 0.98
CA GLN A 907 13.32 14.40 0.62
C GLN A 907 12.73 14.79 -0.74
N LEU A 908 11.90 15.83 -0.79
CA LEU A 908 11.28 16.31 -2.03
C LEU A 908 12.21 17.26 -2.80
N VAL A 909 12.96 18.09 -2.09
CA VAL A 909 13.81 19.13 -2.66
C VAL A 909 15.15 18.54 -3.06
N ARG A 910 15.19 18.07 -4.31
CA ARG A 910 16.37 17.48 -4.95
C ARG A 910 16.66 18.14 -6.29
N ASN A 911 17.95 18.23 -6.63
CA ASN A 911 18.41 18.68 -7.94
C ASN A 911 18.24 17.56 -8.98
N CYS A 912 17.00 17.17 -9.30
CA CYS A 912 16.69 16.11 -10.25
C CYS A 912 15.44 16.43 -11.08
N TRP A 913 15.38 15.94 -12.31
CA TRP A 913 14.30 16.25 -13.26
C TRP A 913 12.96 15.63 -12.84
N SER A 914 12.98 14.35 -12.47
CA SER A 914 11.78 13.57 -12.15
C SER A 914 11.05 14.05 -10.89
N GLY A 915 11.74 14.79 -10.01
CA GLY A 915 11.16 15.33 -8.78
C GLY A 915 10.10 16.41 -9.02
N TRP A 916 10.16 17.13 -10.15
CA TRP A 916 9.30 18.30 -10.39
C TRP A 916 8.56 18.31 -11.73
N ALA A 917 9.00 17.52 -12.74
CA ALA A 917 8.45 17.57 -14.10
C ALA A 917 6.92 17.31 -14.15
N ASN A 918 6.40 16.42 -13.30
CA ASN A 918 4.97 16.09 -13.25
C ASN A 918 4.07 17.28 -12.83
N TYR A 919 4.64 18.34 -12.25
CA TYR A 919 3.88 19.52 -11.82
C TYR A 919 3.75 20.60 -12.90
N LEU A 920 4.33 20.37 -14.08
CA LEU A 920 4.17 21.25 -15.24
C LEU A 920 2.74 21.38 -15.74
N LYS A 921 1.91 20.36 -15.47
CA LYS A 921 0.45 20.43 -15.69
C LYS A 921 -0.21 21.60 -14.96
N PHE A 922 0.33 22.03 -13.81
CA PHE A 922 -0.15 23.19 -13.07
C PHE A 922 0.45 24.50 -13.59
N THR A 923 1.77 24.54 -13.79
CA THR A 923 2.46 25.78 -14.23
C THR A 923 2.04 26.22 -15.63
N SER A 924 1.64 25.28 -16.47
CA SER A 924 1.08 25.55 -17.80
C SER A 924 -0.32 26.18 -17.79
N LEU A 925 -1.06 26.09 -16.69
CA LEU A 925 -2.34 26.77 -16.49
C LEU A 925 -2.19 28.13 -15.80
N GLY A 926 -0.99 28.48 -15.35
CA GLY A 926 -0.73 29.73 -14.64
C GLY A 926 -0.68 29.61 -13.12
N TYR A 927 -0.41 28.43 -12.56
CA TYR A 927 -0.11 28.29 -11.14
C TYR A 927 1.39 28.40 -10.87
N VAL A 928 1.76 28.95 -9.72
CA VAL A 928 3.09 28.77 -9.13
C VAL A 928 3.07 27.47 -8.33
N VAL A 929 4.11 26.64 -8.46
CA VAL A 929 4.25 25.44 -7.63
C VAL A 929 5.41 25.62 -6.66
N VAL A 930 5.16 25.33 -5.39
CA VAL A 930 6.15 25.43 -4.30
C VAL A 930 6.29 24.09 -3.61
N MET A 931 7.53 23.67 -3.36
CA MET A 931 7.85 22.51 -2.51
C MET A 931 8.81 22.96 -1.42
N VAL A 932 8.65 22.45 -0.21
CA VAL A 932 9.51 22.77 0.93
C VAL A 932 9.85 21.49 1.69
N ASP A 933 11.13 21.29 1.97
CA ASP A 933 11.59 20.28 2.92
C ASP A 933 11.82 20.92 4.30
N GLY A 934 10.92 20.63 5.23
CA GLY A 934 11.01 21.01 6.65
C GLY A 934 11.74 19.96 7.49
N ARG A 935 11.79 20.18 8.81
CA ARG A 935 12.29 19.18 9.77
C ARG A 935 11.53 17.87 9.63
N GLY A 936 12.22 16.75 9.86
CA GLY A 936 11.70 15.40 9.60
C GLY A 936 12.09 14.82 8.25
N SER A 937 12.48 15.62 7.26
CA SER A 937 12.93 15.10 5.95
C SER A 937 14.31 14.42 6.02
N ALA A 938 14.55 13.47 5.10
CA ALA A 938 15.72 12.61 5.08
C ALA A 938 17.02 13.31 4.59
N ASN A 939 18.17 12.64 4.77
CA ASN A 939 19.50 13.06 4.28
C ASN A 939 20.05 14.38 4.87
N ARG A 940 19.58 14.76 6.07
CA ARG A 940 19.94 16.00 6.77
C ARG A 940 20.47 15.79 8.20
N GLY A 941 20.84 14.54 8.53
CA GLY A 941 21.29 14.13 9.86
C GLY A 941 20.15 13.69 10.79
N SER A 942 20.49 12.83 11.75
CA SER A 942 19.50 12.19 12.63
C SER A 942 18.75 13.20 13.51
N SER A 943 19.38 14.30 13.91
CA SER A 943 18.77 15.36 14.73
C SER A 943 17.80 16.23 13.95
N PHE A 944 17.94 16.31 12.62
CA PHE A 944 16.98 16.99 11.75
C PHE A 944 15.74 16.13 11.53
N GLU A 945 15.91 14.81 11.44
CA GLU A 945 14.85 13.83 11.24
C GLU A 945 14.08 13.51 12.54
N SER A 946 14.80 13.32 13.64
CA SER A 946 14.27 12.85 14.93
C SER A 946 13.50 13.89 15.75
N VAL A 947 13.30 15.11 15.23
CA VAL A 947 12.38 16.11 15.82
C VAL A 947 10.98 15.53 15.99
N LEU A 948 10.61 14.55 15.14
CA LEU A 948 9.34 13.84 15.19
C LEU A 948 9.21 12.85 16.36
N ASN A 949 10.30 12.51 17.07
CA ASN A 949 10.30 11.50 18.12
C ASN A 949 9.63 11.98 19.43
N LYS A 950 8.78 11.11 20.01
CA LYS A 950 8.16 11.26 21.34
C LYS A 950 9.08 11.74 22.48
N LYS A 951 10.37 11.36 22.50
CA LYS A 951 11.30 11.72 23.59
C LYS A 951 11.69 13.21 23.55
N LEU A 952 11.82 13.80 22.36
CA LEU A 952 12.05 15.24 22.18
C LEU A 952 10.74 16.04 22.26
N ALA A 953 9.65 15.48 21.75
CA ALA A 953 8.30 16.04 21.87
C ALA A 953 7.70 15.98 23.30
N LYS A 954 8.42 15.42 24.28
CA LYS A 954 8.05 15.54 25.71
C LYS A 954 8.47 16.89 26.31
N MET A 955 9.46 17.58 25.73
CA MET A 955 9.91 18.91 26.19
C MET A 955 9.11 20.06 25.56
N THR A 956 8.44 19.83 24.43
CA THR A 956 7.59 20.81 23.76
C THR A 956 6.18 20.23 23.65
N SER A 957 5.17 20.93 24.16
CA SER A 957 3.77 20.50 24.24
C SER A 957 3.05 20.27 22.88
N LEU A 958 3.81 20.11 21.80
CA LEU A 958 3.46 20.28 20.40
C LEU A 958 3.81 19.00 19.62
N GLN A 959 2.87 18.08 19.46
CA GLN A 959 3.03 16.88 18.63
C GLN A 959 2.19 17.09 17.35
N GLY A 960 2.80 16.91 16.17
CA GLY A 960 2.15 17.07 14.85
C GLY A 960 1.93 18.52 14.39
N THR A 961 2.78 19.47 14.80
CA THR A 961 2.72 20.89 14.39
C THR A 961 3.97 21.36 13.66
N PHE A 962 5.14 20.81 13.96
CA PHE A 962 6.41 21.33 13.42
C PHE A 962 6.48 21.22 11.90
N GLU A 963 5.96 20.13 11.34
CA GLU A 963 5.93 19.93 9.90
C GLU A 963 5.08 21.00 9.22
N ILE A 964 3.92 21.33 9.81
CA ILE A 964 3.01 22.35 9.26
C ILE A 964 3.62 23.74 9.40
N ASP A 965 4.21 24.04 10.56
CA ASP A 965 4.84 25.33 10.83
C ASP A 965 6.02 25.59 9.87
N ASP A 966 6.81 24.55 9.57
CA ASP A 966 7.91 24.63 8.59
C ASP A 966 7.40 24.78 7.15
N GLN A 967 6.26 24.17 6.80
CA GLN A 967 5.62 24.36 5.48
C GLN A 967 5.12 25.80 5.30
N VAL A 968 4.48 26.38 6.33
CA VAL A 968 3.99 27.77 6.31
C VAL A 968 5.17 28.74 6.30
N GLU A 969 6.18 28.53 7.15
CA GLU A 969 7.40 29.36 7.15
C GLU A 969 8.07 29.34 5.77
N GLY A 970 8.29 28.15 5.21
CA GLY A 970 8.94 28.00 3.91
C GLY A 970 8.17 28.69 2.79
N LEU A 971 6.84 28.59 2.78
CA LEU A 971 6.00 29.31 1.83
C LEU A 971 6.19 30.84 1.94
N LEU A 972 6.19 31.37 3.16
CA LEU A 972 6.38 32.81 3.41
C LEU A 972 7.79 33.29 3.06
N GLN A 973 8.82 32.50 3.36
CA GLN A 973 10.22 32.83 3.01
C GLN A 973 10.42 32.83 1.50
N ILE A 974 9.91 31.81 0.80
CA ILE A 974 9.97 31.72 -0.66
C ILE A 974 9.21 32.90 -1.29
N SER A 975 8.02 33.24 -0.77
CA SER A 975 7.27 34.43 -1.19
C SER A 975 8.13 35.70 -1.10
N LYS A 976 8.72 35.98 0.08
CA LYS A 976 9.62 37.14 0.28
C LYS A 976 10.79 37.17 -0.71
N MET A 977 11.42 36.03 -0.95
CA MET A 977 12.57 35.94 -1.86
C MET A 977 12.18 36.03 -3.35
N SER A 978 10.95 35.66 -3.68
CA SER A 978 10.43 35.65 -5.05
C SER A 978 9.80 36.98 -5.50
N GLY A 979 9.74 37.98 -4.60
CA GLY A 979 9.00 39.24 -4.82
C GLY A 979 7.48 39.04 -4.77
N ASP A 980 6.73 39.87 -5.50
CA ASP A 980 5.26 39.80 -5.57
C ASP A 980 4.72 38.67 -6.49
N LEU A 981 5.47 37.56 -6.64
CA LEU A 981 5.08 36.45 -7.54
C LEU A 981 3.94 35.61 -6.98
N LEU A 982 3.97 35.30 -5.67
CA LEU A 982 3.04 34.39 -5.01
C LEU A 982 1.84 35.17 -4.47
N ASP A 983 0.64 34.81 -4.92
CA ASP A 983 -0.61 35.31 -4.35
C ASP A 983 -0.99 34.49 -3.11
N LEU A 984 -0.64 35.01 -1.93
CA LEU A 984 -0.86 34.33 -0.65
C LEU A 984 -2.34 34.25 -0.24
N ASP A 985 -3.25 34.96 -0.92
CA ASP A 985 -4.70 34.82 -0.71
C ASP A 985 -5.28 33.59 -1.44
N ARG A 986 -4.50 33.01 -2.37
CA ARG A 986 -4.91 31.90 -3.25
C ARG A 986 -3.90 30.76 -3.22
N VAL A 987 -3.69 30.20 -2.04
CA VAL A 987 -2.83 29.04 -1.84
C VAL A 987 -3.66 27.76 -1.69
N GLY A 988 -3.42 26.80 -2.57
CA GLY A 988 -3.86 25.41 -2.42
C GLY A 988 -2.72 24.53 -1.90
N VAL A 989 -3.01 23.58 -1.03
CA VAL A 989 -2.05 22.56 -0.58
C VAL A 989 -2.43 21.19 -1.13
N MET A 990 -1.44 20.38 -1.53
CA MET A 990 -1.69 19.00 -1.93
C MET A 990 -0.59 18.05 -1.50
N GLY A 991 -0.98 16.82 -1.19
CA GLY A 991 -0.05 15.75 -0.86
C GLY A 991 -0.72 14.39 -0.85
N TRP A 992 0.10 13.34 -0.90
CA TRP A 992 -0.33 11.94 -0.88
C TRP A 992 0.30 11.20 0.30
N SER A 993 -0.40 10.22 0.88
CA SER A 993 0.06 9.46 2.05
C SER A 993 0.31 10.40 3.25
N TYR A 994 1.52 10.42 3.82
CA TYR A 994 1.90 11.41 4.85
C TYR A 994 1.68 12.86 4.38
N GLY A 995 1.90 13.15 3.09
CA GLY A 995 1.59 14.46 2.51
C GLY A 995 0.10 14.79 2.55
N GLY A 996 -0.77 13.79 2.43
CA GLY A 996 -2.22 13.97 2.62
C GLY A 996 -2.56 14.29 4.07
N TYR A 997 -1.94 13.61 5.02
CA TYR A 997 -2.04 13.90 6.46
C TYR A 997 -1.62 15.36 6.76
N VAL A 998 -0.46 15.78 6.23
CA VAL A 998 0.06 17.16 6.34
C VAL A 998 -0.91 18.16 5.69
N SER A 999 -1.42 17.87 4.49
CA SER A 999 -2.34 18.76 3.77
C SER A 999 -3.66 18.99 4.54
N LEU A 1000 -4.20 17.93 5.15
CA LEU A 1000 -5.43 18.01 5.94
C LEU A 1000 -5.22 18.82 7.24
N LEU A 1001 -4.09 18.61 7.93
CA LEU A 1001 -3.71 19.39 9.11
C LEU A 1001 -3.39 20.85 8.78
N ALA A 1002 -2.75 21.11 7.64
CA ALA A 1002 -2.46 22.46 7.15
C ALA A 1002 -3.76 23.25 6.94
N LEU A 1003 -4.77 22.64 6.32
CA LEU A 1003 -6.08 23.27 6.13
C LEU A 1003 -6.81 23.50 7.46
N ALA A 1004 -6.75 22.56 8.40
CA ALA A 1004 -7.40 22.68 9.71
C ALA A 1004 -6.75 23.73 10.62
N LYS A 1005 -5.40 23.81 10.65
CA LYS A 1005 -4.65 24.69 11.56
C LYS A 1005 -4.43 26.09 10.99
N TYR A 1006 -4.24 26.21 9.68
CA TYR A 1006 -3.97 27.48 9.01
C TYR A 1006 -4.97 27.75 7.86
N PRO A 1007 -6.29 27.76 8.13
CA PRO A 1007 -7.31 28.01 7.11
C PRO A 1007 -7.22 29.42 6.49
N GLY A 1008 -6.54 30.37 7.15
CA GLY A 1008 -6.26 31.70 6.60
C GLY A 1008 -5.09 31.73 5.60
N VAL A 1009 -4.19 30.74 5.65
CA VAL A 1009 -3.09 30.58 4.69
C VAL A 1009 -3.53 29.69 3.54
N TYR A 1010 -4.18 28.56 3.85
CA TYR A 1010 -4.57 27.55 2.86
C TYR A 1010 -6.04 27.69 2.49
N ARG A 1011 -6.31 28.17 1.28
CA ARG A 1011 -7.66 28.31 0.74
C ARG A 1011 -8.28 26.96 0.41
N ALA A 1012 -7.50 25.99 -0.07
CA ALA A 1012 -8.01 24.65 -0.40
C ALA A 1012 -6.96 23.56 -0.19
N ALA A 1013 -7.40 22.32 0.05
CA ALA A 1013 -6.54 21.15 0.17
C ALA A 1013 -7.00 19.97 -0.69
N VAL A 1014 -6.05 19.30 -1.33
CA VAL A 1014 -6.23 18.00 -1.98
C VAL A 1014 -5.47 16.94 -1.19
N VAL A 1015 -6.20 15.99 -0.63
CA VAL A 1015 -5.74 15.03 0.36
C VAL A 1015 -5.81 13.63 -0.22
N GLY A 1016 -4.65 13.08 -0.62
CA GLY A 1016 -4.54 11.74 -1.21
C GLY A 1016 -4.11 10.67 -0.20
N GLY A 1017 -4.84 9.56 -0.09
CA GLY A 1017 -4.43 8.36 0.66
C GLY A 1017 -3.95 8.64 2.09
N ALA A 1018 -4.61 9.55 2.81
CA ALA A 1018 -4.09 10.13 4.05
C ALA A 1018 -4.29 9.24 5.27
N VAL A 1019 -3.28 9.22 6.15
CA VAL A 1019 -3.39 8.62 7.49
C VAL A 1019 -4.19 9.55 8.41
N THR A 1020 -5.40 9.12 8.79
CA THR A 1020 -6.31 9.93 9.63
C THR A 1020 -6.27 9.52 11.11
N CYS A 1021 -5.89 8.27 11.40
CA CYS A 1021 -5.93 7.66 12.71
C CYS A 1021 -4.77 6.65 12.83
N TRP A 1022 -3.70 7.03 13.54
CA TRP A 1022 -2.47 6.24 13.62
C TRP A 1022 -2.64 4.85 14.24
N GLU A 1023 -3.71 4.59 14.99
CA GLU A 1023 -4.02 3.25 15.51
C GLU A 1023 -4.41 2.24 14.41
N LEU A 1024 -4.81 2.73 13.23
CA LEU A 1024 -5.15 1.90 12.07
C LEU A 1024 -3.93 1.57 11.20
N TYR A 1025 -2.80 2.22 11.44
CA TYR A 1025 -1.57 2.03 10.68
C TYR A 1025 -0.69 0.96 11.35
N ASP A 1026 0.36 0.51 10.68
CA ASP A 1026 1.16 -0.63 11.10
C ASP A 1026 2.03 -0.34 12.33
N THR A 1027 2.50 -1.41 13.00
CA THR A 1027 3.36 -1.33 14.19
C THR A 1027 4.68 -0.62 13.93
N ALA A 1028 5.46 -1.01 12.93
CA ALA A 1028 6.84 -0.59 12.81
C ALA A 1028 6.98 0.87 12.42
N TYR A 1029 6.16 1.38 11.51
CA TYR A 1029 6.16 2.80 11.17
C TYR A 1029 5.70 3.63 12.37
N THR A 1030 4.51 3.30 12.88
CA THR A 1030 3.83 4.15 13.86
C THR A 1030 4.56 4.15 15.20
N GLU A 1031 5.01 2.99 15.68
CA GLU A 1031 5.70 2.88 16.97
C GLU A 1031 7.13 3.44 16.91
N ARG A 1032 7.78 3.50 15.73
CA ARG A 1032 9.08 4.17 15.56
C ARG A 1032 9.00 5.67 15.84
N TYR A 1033 8.00 6.35 15.29
CA TYR A 1033 7.86 7.81 15.39
C TYR A 1033 7.01 8.23 16.60
N LEU A 1034 5.87 7.57 16.77
CA LEU A 1034 4.90 7.85 17.82
C LEU A 1034 5.02 6.90 19.00
N GLY A 1035 6.00 5.99 19.11
CA GLY A 1035 6.14 5.06 20.25
C GLY A 1035 4.93 4.14 20.47
N MET A 1036 4.96 3.37 21.56
CA MET A 1036 3.83 2.51 21.94
C MET A 1036 2.50 3.29 22.04
N PRO A 1037 1.37 2.69 21.64
CA PRO A 1037 0.04 3.29 21.77
C PRO A 1037 -0.19 3.90 23.15
N SER A 1038 -0.54 5.17 23.15
CA SER A 1038 -0.87 5.93 24.35
C SER A 1038 -1.92 6.96 24.00
N ASP A 1039 -3.02 7.00 24.75
CA ASP A 1039 -4.17 7.85 24.50
C ASP A 1039 -3.81 9.30 24.14
N SER A 1040 -2.95 9.95 24.91
CA SER A 1040 -2.70 11.39 24.74
C SER A 1040 -1.94 11.72 23.46
N VAL A 1041 -0.94 10.92 23.08
CA VAL A 1041 -0.10 11.22 21.90
C VAL A 1041 -0.82 10.84 20.61
N TYR A 1042 -1.45 9.67 20.58
CA TYR A 1042 -2.18 9.20 19.40
C TYR A 1042 -3.41 10.06 19.10
N LYS A 1043 -4.10 10.56 20.13
CA LYS A 1043 -5.14 11.57 19.96
C LYS A 1043 -4.55 12.85 19.34
N LYS A 1044 -3.49 13.43 19.92
CA LYS A 1044 -2.89 14.67 19.37
C LYS A 1044 -2.41 14.54 17.93
N ALA A 1045 -1.89 13.37 17.54
CA ALA A 1045 -1.42 13.08 16.19
C ALA A 1045 -2.54 12.69 15.21
N SER A 1046 -3.73 12.32 15.68
CA SER A 1046 -4.85 11.95 14.80
C SER A 1046 -5.57 13.20 14.28
N VAL A 1047 -5.80 13.23 12.97
CA VAL A 1047 -6.51 14.34 12.31
C VAL A 1047 -7.95 14.46 12.78
N LEU A 1048 -8.55 13.37 13.25
CA LEU A 1048 -9.93 13.33 13.74
C LEU A 1048 -10.22 14.35 14.84
N ASN A 1049 -9.21 14.76 15.62
CA ASN A 1049 -9.36 15.77 16.67
C ASN A 1049 -9.41 17.22 16.17
N TYR A 1050 -8.99 17.46 14.93
CA TYR A 1050 -8.96 18.79 14.29
C TYR A 1050 -10.04 18.96 13.23
N VAL A 1051 -10.92 17.96 13.03
CA VAL A 1051 -11.99 18.01 12.03
C VAL A 1051 -12.93 19.20 12.24
N LYS A 1052 -13.23 19.55 13.49
CA LYS A 1052 -14.03 20.72 13.84
C LYS A 1052 -13.40 22.05 13.41
N ASP A 1053 -12.08 22.09 13.27
CA ASP A 1053 -11.30 23.28 12.91
C ASP A 1053 -11.19 23.43 11.37
N LEU A 1054 -11.67 22.44 10.60
CA LEU A 1054 -11.78 22.56 9.15
C LEU A 1054 -12.79 23.65 8.74
N PRO A 1055 -12.62 24.25 7.55
CA PRO A 1055 -13.54 25.29 7.07
C PRO A 1055 -14.98 24.81 6.90
N ASP A 1056 -15.93 25.73 7.12
CA ASP A 1056 -17.37 25.50 6.86
C ASP A 1056 -17.77 25.76 5.40
N GLU A 1057 -16.87 26.30 4.58
CA GLU A 1057 -17.11 26.61 3.18
C GLU A 1057 -16.94 25.39 2.27
N GLU A 1058 -17.87 25.22 1.32
CA GLU A 1058 -17.72 24.22 0.27
C GLU A 1058 -16.52 24.48 -0.64
N ASN A 1059 -16.06 23.42 -1.31
CA ASN A 1059 -14.94 23.45 -2.27
C ASN A 1059 -13.58 23.84 -1.66
N ARG A 1060 -13.38 23.59 -0.36
CA ARG A 1060 -12.10 23.77 0.33
C ARG A 1060 -11.35 22.46 0.59
N LEU A 1061 -12.02 21.31 0.52
CA LEU A 1061 -11.42 20.01 0.80
C LEU A 1061 -11.82 18.98 -0.28
N LEU A 1062 -10.83 18.41 -0.96
CA LEU A 1062 -10.97 17.23 -1.83
C LEU A 1062 -10.20 16.06 -1.23
N ILE A 1063 -10.90 14.98 -0.92
CA ILE A 1063 -10.33 13.72 -0.44
C ILE A 1063 -10.25 12.75 -1.62
N VAL A 1064 -9.09 12.14 -1.81
CA VAL A 1064 -8.82 11.15 -2.86
C VAL A 1064 -8.26 9.87 -2.23
N HIS A 1065 -8.82 8.71 -2.53
CA HIS A 1065 -8.32 7.44 -1.98
C HIS A 1065 -8.62 6.24 -2.90
N GLY A 1066 -7.65 5.34 -3.03
CA GLY A 1066 -7.88 4.00 -3.58
C GLY A 1066 -8.71 3.14 -2.61
N MET A 1067 -9.67 2.37 -3.14
CA MET A 1067 -10.59 1.59 -2.30
C MET A 1067 -9.96 0.29 -1.77
N ILE A 1068 -9.00 -0.26 -2.51
CA ILE A 1068 -8.30 -1.51 -2.17
C ILE A 1068 -6.86 -1.23 -1.69
N ASP A 1069 -6.62 -0.04 -1.13
CA ASP A 1069 -5.34 0.34 -0.54
C ASP A 1069 -5.01 -0.56 0.66
N GLU A 1070 -4.00 -1.42 0.50
CA GLU A 1070 -3.52 -2.33 1.55
C GLU A 1070 -2.41 -1.75 2.44
N ASN A 1071 -2.05 -0.48 2.25
CA ASN A 1071 -1.09 0.22 3.11
C ASN A 1071 -1.82 1.20 4.04
N VAL A 1072 -2.44 2.24 3.46
CA VAL A 1072 -3.32 3.14 4.20
C VAL A 1072 -4.75 2.67 3.93
N HIS A 1073 -5.28 1.80 4.77
CA HIS A 1073 -6.61 1.22 4.54
C HIS A 1073 -7.68 2.29 4.32
N PHE A 1074 -8.63 2.02 3.42
CA PHE A 1074 -9.74 2.95 3.13
C PHE A 1074 -10.57 3.32 4.39
N THR A 1075 -10.55 2.48 5.43
CA THR A 1075 -11.10 2.77 6.76
C THR A 1075 -10.60 4.08 7.38
N HIS A 1076 -9.42 4.56 7.02
CA HIS A 1076 -8.97 5.90 7.37
C HIS A 1076 -9.91 6.99 6.84
N THR A 1077 -10.30 6.89 5.57
CA THR A 1077 -11.25 7.82 4.93
C THR A 1077 -12.65 7.63 5.49
N GLU A 1078 -13.07 6.39 5.77
CA GLU A 1078 -14.39 6.13 6.39
C GLU A 1078 -14.52 6.85 7.74
N LYS A 1079 -13.55 6.69 8.65
CA LYS A 1079 -13.55 7.38 9.95
C LYS A 1079 -13.51 8.90 9.80
N LEU A 1080 -12.77 9.42 8.82
CA LEU A 1080 -12.71 10.86 8.56
C LEU A 1080 -14.07 11.39 8.09
N ILE A 1081 -14.73 10.67 7.19
CA ILE A 1081 -16.08 11.03 6.69
C ILE A 1081 -17.09 11.03 7.83
N GLU A 1082 -17.09 9.99 8.69
CA GLU A 1082 -17.97 9.95 9.87
C GLU A 1082 -17.73 11.16 10.78
N ALA A 1083 -16.48 11.53 11.02
CA ALA A 1083 -16.12 12.70 11.82
C ALA A 1083 -16.55 14.02 11.15
N LEU A 1084 -16.38 14.16 9.84
CA LEU A 1084 -16.81 15.33 9.06
C LEU A 1084 -18.33 15.50 9.11
N ILE A 1085 -19.09 14.40 8.92
CA ILE A 1085 -20.55 14.39 9.02
C ILE A 1085 -20.99 14.81 10.43
N ALA A 1086 -20.38 14.21 11.47
CA ALA A 1086 -20.70 14.55 12.86
C ALA A 1086 -20.40 16.01 13.21
N ALA A 1087 -19.39 16.62 12.57
CA ALA A 1087 -19.02 18.01 12.74
C ALA A 1087 -19.74 18.99 11.79
N GLY A 1088 -20.56 18.48 10.86
CA GLY A 1088 -21.26 19.29 9.86
C GLY A 1088 -20.36 19.96 8.82
N LYS A 1089 -19.19 19.37 8.51
CA LYS A 1089 -18.18 19.95 7.62
C LYS A 1089 -18.33 19.46 6.17
N PRO A 1090 -18.31 20.36 5.16
CA PRO A 1090 -18.39 19.96 3.76
C PRO A 1090 -17.09 19.34 3.25
N TYR A 1091 -17.19 18.39 2.31
CA TYR A 1091 -16.05 17.77 1.64
C TYR A 1091 -16.43 17.25 0.24
N ASN A 1092 -15.44 17.17 -0.65
CA ASN A 1092 -15.52 16.46 -1.91
C ASN A 1092 -14.77 15.12 -1.78
N LEU A 1093 -15.32 14.04 -2.30
CA LEU A 1093 -14.69 12.71 -2.25
C LEU A 1093 -14.54 12.13 -3.64
N GLN A 1094 -13.33 11.68 -3.98
CA GLN A 1094 -13.04 10.87 -5.16
C GLN A 1094 -12.48 9.51 -4.72
N VAL A 1095 -13.21 8.45 -5.02
CA VAL A 1095 -12.78 7.07 -4.77
C VAL A 1095 -12.29 6.44 -6.07
N PHE A 1096 -11.21 5.68 -5.99
CA PHE A 1096 -10.70 4.85 -7.09
C PHE A 1096 -10.84 3.37 -6.74
N PRO A 1097 -11.90 2.67 -7.21
CA PRO A 1097 -12.24 1.33 -6.75
C PRO A 1097 -11.19 0.25 -7.00
N SER A 1098 -10.46 0.35 -8.12
CA SER A 1098 -9.43 -0.61 -8.54
C SER A 1098 -8.01 -0.25 -8.11
N GLU A 1099 -7.83 0.91 -7.47
CA GLU A 1099 -6.52 1.43 -7.11
C GLU A 1099 -6.18 1.10 -5.65
N ARG A 1100 -4.89 0.88 -5.42
CA ARG A 1100 -4.30 0.60 -4.10
C ARG A 1100 -3.75 1.90 -3.51
N HIS A 1101 -2.57 1.85 -2.88
CA HIS A 1101 -1.94 3.04 -2.30
C HIS A 1101 -1.51 4.08 -3.33
N GLY A 1102 -1.23 3.69 -4.57
CA GLY A 1102 -0.96 4.60 -5.68
C GLY A 1102 -2.01 4.48 -6.77
N VAL A 1103 -2.21 5.56 -7.54
CA VAL A 1103 -3.05 5.55 -8.74
C VAL A 1103 -2.18 5.16 -9.94
N ARG A 1104 -2.22 3.88 -10.31
CA ARG A 1104 -1.33 3.26 -11.31
C ARG A 1104 -1.96 3.12 -12.69
N SER A 1105 -3.26 2.82 -12.78
CA SER A 1105 -3.95 2.77 -14.09
C SER A 1105 -3.73 4.07 -14.84
N ALA A 1106 -3.47 3.97 -16.16
CA ALA A 1106 -3.29 5.15 -16.99
C ALA A 1106 -4.55 6.04 -16.94
N GLU A 1107 -5.72 5.43 -17.09
CA GLU A 1107 -7.02 6.09 -17.08
C GLU A 1107 -7.34 6.72 -15.72
N ALA A 1108 -7.11 5.98 -14.63
CA ALA A 1108 -7.34 6.47 -13.27
C ALA A 1108 -6.43 7.66 -12.94
N SER A 1109 -5.16 7.59 -13.35
CA SER A 1109 -4.19 8.66 -13.12
C SER A 1109 -4.52 9.92 -13.94
N ASP A 1110 -4.99 9.78 -15.18
CA ASP A 1110 -5.43 10.93 -15.99
C ASP A 1110 -6.66 11.60 -15.37
N PHE A 1111 -7.59 10.78 -14.88
CA PHE A 1111 -8.77 11.26 -14.17
C PHE A 1111 -8.39 11.98 -12.88
N HIS A 1112 -7.46 11.42 -12.09
CA HIS A 1112 -6.97 12.01 -10.85
C HIS A 1112 -6.35 13.40 -11.08
N ASP A 1113 -5.52 13.52 -12.12
CA ASP A 1113 -4.94 14.81 -12.49
C ASP A 1113 -6.01 15.81 -12.94
N ALA A 1114 -6.96 15.37 -13.77
CA ALA A 1114 -8.06 16.22 -14.25
C ALA A 1114 -8.96 16.73 -13.12
N ILE A 1115 -9.33 15.87 -12.15
CA ILE A 1115 -10.17 16.27 -11.01
C ILE A 1115 -9.44 17.21 -10.07
N THR A 1116 -8.14 16.99 -9.85
CA THR A 1116 -7.29 17.88 -9.05
C THR A 1116 -7.20 19.27 -9.69
N LEU A 1117 -6.97 19.34 -11.00
CA LEU A 1117 -6.92 20.60 -11.74
C LEU A 1117 -8.30 21.31 -11.73
N SER A 1118 -9.38 20.55 -11.92
CA SER A 1118 -10.75 21.10 -11.88
C SER A 1118 -11.10 21.67 -10.52
N PHE A 1119 -10.70 20.98 -9.45
CA PHE A 1119 -10.90 21.44 -8.08
C PHE A 1119 -10.14 22.73 -7.80
N PHE A 1120 -8.83 22.79 -8.09
CA PHE A 1120 -8.06 24.01 -7.86
C PHE A 1120 -8.53 25.20 -8.71
N GLN A 1121 -8.95 24.97 -9.97
CA GLN A 1121 -9.51 26.02 -10.82
C GLN A 1121 -10.74 26.69 -10.18
N LYS A 1122 -11.60 25.92 -9.52
CA LYS A 1122 -12.78 26.45 -8.81
C LYS A 1122 -12.40 27.07 -7.47
N ALA A 1123 -11.61 26.35 -6.68
CA ALA A 1123 -11.28 26.72 -5.32
C ALA A 1123 -10.41 27.98 -5.24
N LEU A 1124 -9.46 28.14 -6.17
CA LEU A 1124 -8.52 29.27 -6.27
C LEU A 1124 -8.93 30.31 -7.32
N SER A 1125 -10.20 30.30 -7.75
CA SER A 1125 -10.74 31.35 -8.62
C SER A 1125 -10.71 32.72 -7.92
N ASN A 1126 -10.61 33.79 -8.71
CA ASN A 1126 -10.87 35.14 -8.24
C ASN A 1126 -12.36 35.23 -7.89
N ARG A 1127 -12.73 35.02 -6.62
CA ARG A 1127 -14.10 35.33 -6.17
C ARG A 1127 -14.21 36.85 -6.15
N VAL A 1128 -15.25 37.36 -6.83
CA VAL A 1128 -15.66 38.78 -6.85
C VAL A 1128 -16.12 39.20 -5.47
#